data_AF-A0A9W8Q8E3-F1
#
_entry.id   AF-A0A9W8Q8E3-F1
#
_cell.length_a   1.000
_cell.length_b   1.000
_cell.length_c   1.000
_cell.angle_alpha   90.00
_cell.angle_beta   90.00
_cell.angle_gamma   90.00
#
_symmetry.space_group_name_H-M   'P 1'
#
loop_
_entity.id
_entity.type
_entity.pdbx_description
1 polymer ?
#
loop_
_entity_poly.entity_id
_entity_poly.type
_entity_poly.pdbx_seq_one_letter_code
_entity_poly.pdbx_strand_id
1 'polypeptide(L)'
;MSVARTHSTGGEIGVVVELVKPSQGHKPVLAAFLDAAPTEIQELTKKLQAGLEEVLTQYLPTNVTITAFLTVAGFPQTATGKLDRKNLRAKVEALTLQELTAANIYQVEKRAPSTNAERLMQGLWAAVLGISTESIGADDSFMRVGGDSISAMRLVGAARQRGYNLTVADVLLHPKLSDASQRIQQIEDYDPVVDAQKAPLQLLPSKISNERLGAALQRWCSRDERAQDVLPVTDEQARHLAMTYSTSRSMLFYHALDVSTELDLLSMIKACSILVSRFDILRTVFIVEGDSFLQVVLRSMKLEVPTIVAEQDESIEKSMTALLRRESSIALEIGVPVTKFFILYSEEQQAYRVVLRVSHAQFDAISLGQIWSTFEDVCKDGVKASSEPASTFSAHMESVVGLDKPQAVAYWRDLLQGSSVTKLNEGVSHDVKHGTDISVTKSISQSQLRSMDFTFSTVLSAAWAYVLAKRSQIDDVVLGILAHGRDQPVSEGVCGPCVNVVPLRVTLKDGWRVQDLLAAAHTQRVSSIPYTQLGSREIVRSCTEWSQDAYFGTVIRHNSYSDDESQASRMHIFESLSSGPTVDIDNVEVHITAISSDDKIDVEVSFAANVVPADVAHQLAADLQDTILQFSNSLDAPLQSLQELPSLKCSLPVRPKPVHVNGIAAKTQLAERCPPAKTEALRMAWKSVLGDGVELDLESPATFFDLGGDLIGAGVLAAHVASQGYSMTTEDVFQHPTWLSQLALLGGRAH
;
A
#
# COMPACT_ATOMS: atom_id res chain seq x y z
N MET A 1 -17.03 12.54 28.16
CA MET A 1 -18.19 13.45 28.06
C MET A 1 -19.46 12.62 27.89
N SER A 2 -20.64 13.24 28.05
CA SER A 2 -22.01 12.70 27.92
C SER A 2 -22.62 12.07 29.19
N VAL A 3 -23.59 12.77 29.76
CA VAL A 3 -24.72 12.16 30.48
C VAL A 3 -25.74 11.86 29.39
N ALA A 4 -25.82 10.62 28.93
CA ALA A 4 -26.86 10.22 28.01
C ALA A 4 -28.15 10.04 28.83
N ARG A 5 -29.21 10.78 28.47
CA ARG A 5 -30.57 10.53 28.96
C ARG A 5 -31.29 9.75 27.86
N THR A 6 -31.65 8.51 28.13
CA THR A 6 -32.45 7.72 27.20
C THR A 6 -33.93 7.99 27.44
N HIS A 7 -34.63 8.50 26.42
CA HIS A 7 -36.09 8.52 26.39
C HIS A 7 -36.57 7.25 25.68
N SER A 8 -36.71 6.16 26.43
CA SER A 8 -37.62 5.09 26.04
C SER A 8 -38.83 5.18 26.96
N THR A 9 -40.03 5.23 26.39
CA THR A 9 -41.33 5.33 27.08
C THR A 9 -41.37 4.65 28.45
N GLY A 10 -41.21 5.46 29.52
CA GLY A 10 -41.22 5.05 30.93
C GLY A 10 -39.88 5.24 31.66
N GLY A 11 -39.58 6.47 32.09
CA GLY A 11 -38.46 6.84 32.99
C GLY A 11 -37.17 7.32 32.28
N GLU A 12 -36.61 8.47 32.70
CA GLU A 12 -35.24 8.89 32.33
C GLU A 12 -34.23 8.11 33.18
N ILE A 13 -33.35 7.32 32.56
CA ILE A 13 -32.22 6.68 33.26
C ILE A 13 -30.98 7.52 33.00
N GLY A 14 -30.31 7.94 34.08
CA GLY A 14 -29.04 8.64 33.97
C GLY A 14 -27.88 7.65 33.76
N VAL A 15 -27.02 7.91 32.77
CA VAL A 15 -25.81 7.10 32.51
C VAL A 15 -24.55 7.97 32.61
N VAL A 16 -23.53 7.47 33.32
CA VAL A 16 -22.20 8.09 33.40
C VAL A 16 -21.15 7.05 33.04
N VAL A 17 -20.28 7.34 32.07
CA VAL A 17 -19.16 6.46 31.70
C VAL A 17 -17.83 7.02 32.22
N GLU A 18 -17.03 6.16 32.84
CA GLU A 18 -15.70 6.48 33.37
C GLU A 18 -14.65 5.44 32.96
N LEU A 19 -13.43 5.93 32.70
CA LEU A 19 -12.24 5.10 32.57
C LEU A 19 -11.67 4.85 33.97
N VAL A 20 -11.56 3.59 34.36
CA VAL A 20 -11.24 3.14 35.72
C VAL A 20 -10.23 2.00 35.69
N LYS A 21 -9.37 1.91 36.69
CA LYS A 21 -8.41 0.80 36.81
C LYS A 21 -8.86 -0.14 37.93
N PRO A 22 -9.28 -1.38 37.64
CA PRO A 22 -9.70 -2.36 38.65
C PRO A 22 -8.54 -2.69 39.60
N SER A 23 -8.86 -3.18 40.81
CA SER A 23 -7.84 -3.70 41.71
C SER A 23 -7.13 -4.89 41.05
N GLN A 24 -5.79 -4.87 41.08
CA GLN A 24 -4.90 -5.83 40.41
C GLN A 24 -4.98 -5.87 38.87
N GLY A 25 -5.75 -4.99 38.22
CA GLY A 25 -5.77 -4.87 36.75
C GLY A 25 -4.56 -4.11 36.21
N HIS A 26 -3.92 -4.60 35.14
CA HIS A 26 -2.78 -3.92 34.51
C HIS A 26 -3.19 -2.83 33.52
N LYS A 27 -4.41 -2.89 32.96
CA LYS A 27 -4.96 -1.91 32.01
C LYS A 27 -6.22 -1.22 32.56
N PRO A 28 -6.44 0.07 32.28
CA PRO A 28 -7.71 0.74 32.58
C PRO A 28 -8.84 0.18 31.70
N VAL A 29 -10.06 0.15 32.23
CA VAL A 29 -11.28 -0.36 31.61
C VAL A 29 -12.37 0.71 31.64
N LEU A 30 -13.37 0.61 30.76
CA LEU A 30 -14.51 1.52 30.75
C LEU A 30 -15.69 0.93 31.50
N ALA A 31 -16.17 1.65 32.52
CA ALA A 31 -17.33 1.28 33.31
C ALA A 31 -18.45 2.32 33.13
N ALA A 32 -19.67 1.84 32.86
CA ALA A 32 -20.88 2.65 32.82
C ALA A 32 -21.66 2.52 34.13
N PHE A 33 -22.00 3.65 34.73
CA PHE A 33 -22.81 3.75 35.93
C PHE A 33 -24.24 4.16 35.56
N LEU A 34 -25.21 3.38 36.00
CA LEU A 34 -26.64 3.55 35.78
C LEU A 34 -27.31 4.02 37.08
N ASP A 35 -28.04 5.12 37.02
CA ASP A 35 -28.87 5.57 38.15
C ASP A 35 -30.19 4.78 38.19
N ALA A 36 -30.19 3.67 38.93
CA ALA A 36 -31.33 2.75 39.02
C ALA A 36 -31.32 1.96 40.35
N ALA A 37 -32.51 1.66 40.88
CA ALA A 37 -32.63 0.83 42.08
C ALA A 37 -32.42 -0.66 41.76
N PRO A 38 -31.83 -1.47 42.68
CA PRO A 38 -31.55 -2.89 42.44
C PRO A 38 -32.74 -3.75 41.99
N THR A 39 -33.95 -3.35 42.40
CA THR A 39 -35.21 -4.05 42.11
C THR A 39 -35.79 -3.72 40.72
N GLU A 40 -35.39 -2.61 40.10
CA GLU A 40 -35.82 -2.22 38.75
C GLU A 40 -34.96 -2.87 37.66
N ILE A 41 -33.83 -3.47 38.06
CA ILE A 41 -32.79 -4.00 37.18
C ILE A 41 -33.32 -5.07 36.23
N GLN A 42 -34.14 -6.03 36.66
CA GLN A 42 -34.55 -7.15 35.78
C GLN A 42 -35.44 -6.71 34.60
N GLU A 43 -36.32 -5.72 34.80
CA GLU A 43 -37.13 -5.15 33.70
C GLU A 43 -36.33 -4.16 32.85
N LEU A 44 -35.39 -3.43 33.49
CA LEU A 44 -34.42 -2.57 32.81
C LEU A 44 -33.50 -3.39 31.90
N THR A 45 -32.93 -4.51 32.34
CA THR A 45 -31.99 -5.32 31.55
C THR A 45 -32.62 -5.80 30.24
N LYS A 46 -33.89 -6.25 30.25
CA LYS A 46 -34.62 -6.65 29.03
C LYS A 46 -34.89 -5.49 28.06
N LYS A 47 -35.14 -4.28 28.56
CA LYS A 47 -35.36 -3.08 27.73
C LYS A 47 -34.05 -2.44 27.27
N LEU A 48 -32.99 -2.52 28.08
CA LEU A 48 -31.65 -2.04 27.80
C LEU A 48 -30.94 -2.93 26.76
N GLN A 49 -31.23 -4.23 26.71
CA GLN A 49 -30.72 -5.20 25.73
C GLN A 49 -31.01 -4.82 24.27
N ALA A 50 -32.07 -4.05 24.00
CA ALA A 50 -32.45 -3.65 22.65
C ALA A 50 -31.97 -2.25 22.25
N GLY A 51 -31.49 -1.41 23.17
CA GLY A 51 -31.24 0.00 22.87
C GLY A 51 -30.05 0.67 23.58
N LEU A 52 -29.51 0.11 24.66
CA LEU A 52 -28.42 0.77 25.39
C LEU A 52 -27.09 0.69 24.64
N GLU A 53 -26.78 -0.44 24.01
CA GLU A 53 -25.61 -0.57 23.14
C GLU A 53 -25.76 0.25 21.86
N GLU A 54 -26.96 0.33 21.29
CA GLU A 54 -27.28 1.20 20.15
C GLU A 54 -27.13 2.68 20.50
N VAL A 55 -27.51 3.08 21.73
CA VAL A 55 -27.31 4.44 22.23
C VAL A 55 -25.85 4.70 22.59
N LEU A 56 -25.15 3.75 23.22
CA LEU A 56 -23.77 3.95 23.65
C LEU A 56 -22.80 3.91 22.48
N THR A 57 -23.04 3.09 21.46
CA THR A 57 -22.31 3.16 20.17
C THR A 57 -22.56 4.47 19.41
N GLN A 58 -23.60 5.25 19.74
CA GLN A 58 -23.74 6.62 19.23
C GLN A 58 -22.80 7.62 19.90
N TYR A 59 -22.30 7.32 21.11
CA TYR A 59 -21.49 8.24 21.92
C TYR A 59 -20.07 7.72 22.23
N LEU A 60 -19.79 6.45 21.96
CA LEU A 60 -18.53 5.78 22.21
C LEU A 60 -17.98 5.16 20.92
N PRO A 61 -16.65 5.07 20.81
CA PRO A 61 -15.98 4.27 19.77
C PRO A 61 -16.42 2.83 19.82
N THR A 62 -16.34 2.09 18.72
CA THR A 62 -16.83 0.70 18.72
C THR A 62 -15.76 -0.34 19.05
N ASN A 63 -14.47 0.04 18.98
CA ASN A 63 -13.37 -0.69 19.60
C ASN A 63 -13.36 -0.57 21.14
N VAL A 64 -14.18 0.31 21.69
CA VAL A 64 -14.35 0.53 23.12
C VAL A 64 -15.49 -0.36 23.62
N THR A 65 -15.12 -1.48 24.24
CA THR A 65 -16.09 -2.33 24.94
C THR A 65 -16.30 -1.79 26.35
N ILE A 66 -17.54 -1.43 26.71
CA ILE A 66 -17.86 -1.18 28.11
C ILE A 66 -17.69 -2.50 28.86
N THR A 67 -16.69 -2.54 29.73
CA THR A 67 -16.29 -3.75 30.45
C THR A 67 -17.27 -4.09 31.56
N ALA A 68 -17.95 -3.08 32.11
CA ALA A 68 -18.95 -3.28 33.15
C ALA A 68 -20.05 -2.22 33.15
N PHE A 69 -21.28 -2.65 33.33
CA PHE A 69 -22.44 -1.84 33.66
C PHE A 69 -22.80 -2.04 35.13
N LEU A 70 -22.71 -0.97 35.91
CA LEU A 70 -22.89 -0.96 37.36
C LEU A 70 -24.04 -0.04 37.74
N THR A 71 -24.87 -0.43 38.70
CA THR A 71 -25.92 0.45 39.22
C THR A 71 -25.44 1.25 40.42
N VAL A 72 -25.89 2.50 40.50
CA VAL A 72 -25.75 3.37 41.67
C VAL A 72 -27.12 3.88 42.07
N ALA A 73 -27.39 3.90 43.38
CA ALA A 73 -28.61 4.49 43.92
C ALA A 73 -28.43 6.01 44.02
N GLY A 74 -28.73 6.73 42.94
CA GLY A 74 -28.43 8.15 42.80
C GLY A 74 -26.97 8.39 42.45
N PHE A 75 -26.72 9.26 41.48
CA PHE A 75 -25.37 9.72 41.22
C PHE A 75 -24.82 10.53 42.41
N PRO A 76 -23.64 10.19 42.94
CA PRO A 76 -23.06 10.95 44.05
C PRO A 76 -22.71 12.36 43.58
N GLN A 77 -22.95 13.36 44.43
CA GLN A 77 -22.66 14.77 44.13
C GLN A 77 -21.68 15.36 45.14
N THR A 78 -20.82 16.27 44.67
CA THR A 78 -19.95 17.09 45.51
C THR A 78 -20.78 18.13 46.27
N ALA A 79 -20.19 18.78 47.29
CA ALA A 79 -20.84 19.88 48.03
C ALA A 79 -21.29 21.07 47.15
N THR A 80 -20.82 21.14 45.90
CA THR A 80 -21.20 22.14 44.89
C THR A 80 -22.30 21.67 43.92
N GLY A 81 -22.89 20.50 44.15
CA GLY A 81 -23.95 19.92 43.31
C GLY A 81 -23.45 19.33 41.98
N LYS A 82 -22.14 19.18 41.79
CA LYS A 82 -21.55 18.53 40.60
C LYS A 82 -21.40 17.03 40.84
N LEU A 83 -21.41 16.24 39.77
CA LEU A 83 -21.17 14.79 39.83
C LEU A 83 -19.83 14.45 40.49
N ASP A 84 -19.86 13.65 41.57
CA ASP A 84 -18.68 13.16 42.28
C ASP A 84 -18.12 11.90 41.60
N ARG A 85 -17.38 12.15 40.51
CA ARG A 85 -16.69 11.11 39.73
C ARG A 85 -15.63 10.36 40.56
N LYS A 86 -15.05 11.00 41.58
CA LYS A 86 -14.03 10.36 42.44
C LYS A 86 -14.66 9.22 43.24
N ASN A 87 -15.87 9.43 43.75
CA ASN A 87 -16.63 8.39 44.45
C ASN A 87 -16.99 7.22 43.51
N LEU A 88 -17.43 7.53 42.27
CA LEU A 88 -17.73 6.51 41.26
C LEU A 88 -16.50 5.66 40.91
N ARG A 89 -15.34 6.28 40.69
CA ARG A 89 -14.09 5.56 40.40
C ARG A 89 -13.65 4.68 41.56
N ALA A 90 -13.71 5.19 42.79
CA ALA A 90 -13.33 4.44 43.99
C ALA A 90 -14.16 3.15 44.17
N LYS A 91 -15.44 3.14 43.75
CA LYS A 91 -16.27 1.93 43.78
C LYS A 91 -15.79 0.83 42.83
N VAL A 92 -15.11 1.20 41.74
CA VAL A 92 -14.60 0.24 40.75
C VAL A 92 -13.15 -0.15 41.04
N GLU A 93 -12.35 0.81 41.51
CA GLU A 93 -10.96 0.58 41.96
C GLU A 93 -10.87 -0.42 43.12
N ALA A 94 -11.97 -0.62 43.87
CA ALA A 94 -12.08 -1.60 44.94
C ALA A 94 -12.39 -3.03 44.47
N LEU A 95 -12.77 -3.23 43.21
CA LEU A 95 -13.19 -4.52 42.65
C LEU A 95 -12.08 -5.14 41.79
N THR A 96 -11.90 -6.46 41.85
CA THR A 96 -11.09 -7.20 40.88
C THR A 96 -11.80 -7.28 39.53
N LEU A 97 -11.06 -7.53 38.44
CA LEU A 97 -11.66 -7.69 37.11
C LEU A 97 -12.73 -8.81 37.07
N GLN A 98 -12.51 -9.88 37.83
CA GLN A 98 -13.44 -11.00 37.92
C GLN A 98 -14.74 -10.60 38.67
N GLU A 99 -14.62 -9.84 39.76
CA GLU A 99 -15.79 -9.31 40.50
C GLU A 99 -16.55 -8.27 39.68
N LEU A 100 -15.85 -7.43 38.90
CA LEU A 100 -16.44 -6.49 37.95
C LEU A 100 -17.25 -7.19 36.86
N THR A 101 -16.71 -8.29 36.31
CA THR A 101 -17.37 -9.07 35.26
C THR A 101 -18.58 -9.83 35.81
N ALA A 102 -18.48 -10.32 37.05
CA ALA A 102 -19.59 -10.98 37.77
C ALA A 102 -20.68 -10.00 38.21
N ALA A 103 -20.32 -8.76 38.53
CA ALA A 103 -21.24 -7.68 38.86
C ALA A 103 -21.83 -6.99 37.62
N ASN A 104 -21.38 -7.36 36.42
CA ASN A 104 -21.84 -6.74 35.19
C ASN A 104 -23.29 -7.18 34.90
N ILE A 105 -24.19 -6.20 34.91
CA ILE A 105 -25.64 -6.40 34.73
C ILE A 105 -26.00 -6.63 33.25
N TYR A 106 -25.07 -6.28 32.36
CA TYR A 106 -25.23 -6.32 30.91
C TYR A 106 -24.12 -7.20 30.32
N GLN A 107 -24.41 -8.49 30.17
CA GLN A 107 -23.68 -9.34 29.23
C GLN A 107 -24.52 -9.37 27.96
N VAL A 108 -24.00 -8.81 26.85
CA VAL A 108 -24.55 -9.14 25.54
C VAL A 108 -24.30 -10.64 25.40
N GLU A 109 -25.35 -11.46 25.51
CA GLU A 109 -25.26 -12.87 25.15
C GLU A 109 -24.94 -12.94 23.67
N LYS A 110 -23.63 -12.91 23.34
CA LYS A 110 -23.16 -13.23 22.01
C LYS A 110 -23.51 -14.70 21.77
N ARG A 111 -24.10 -14.99 20.61
CA ARG A 111 -24.33 -16.38 20.21
C ARG A 111 -22.99 -17.10 20.15
N ALA A 112 -22.77 -18.07 21.01
CA ALA A 112 -21.53 -18.84 21.00
C ALA A 112 -21.44 -19.70 19.73
N PRO A 113 -20.23 -19.90 19.17
CA PRO A 113 -19.97 -20.88 18.14
C PRO A 113 -20.49 -22.29 18.51
N SER A 114 -21.42 -22.78 17.71
CA SER A 114 -22.16 -24.01 17.91
C SER A 114 -21.63 -25.16 17.05
N THR A 115 -21.14 -24.87 15.85
CA THR A 115 -20.60 -25.86 14.91
C THR A 115 -19.08 -25.98 15.00
N ASN A 116 -18.52 -27.08 14.47
CA ASN A 116 -17.06 -27.25 14.40
C ASN A 116 -16.41 -26.19 13.49
N ALA A 117 -17.07 -25.83 12.39
CA ALA A 117 -16.60 -24.78 11.48
C ALA A 117 -16.61 -23.40 12.16
N GLU A 118 -17.65 -23.07 12.92
CA GLU A 118 -17.71 -21.81 13.68
C GLU A 118 -16.59 -21.75 14.73
N ARG A 119 -16.32 -22.83 15.49
CA ARG A 119 -15.22 -22.86 16.47
C ARG A 119 -13.83 -22.77 15.83
N LEU A 120 -13.64 -23.43 14.69
CA LEU A 120 -12.41 -23.31 13.92
C LEU A 120 -12.19 -21.87 13.47
N MET A 121 -13.22 -21.25 12.89
CA MET A 121 -13.19 -19.86 12.43
C MET A 121 -12.92 -18.90 13.59
N GLN A 122 -13.57 -19.10 14.74
CA GLN A 122 -13.34 -18.32 15.97
C GLN A 122 -11.87 -18.38 16.41
N GLY A 123 -11.28 -19.59 16.44
CA GLY A 123 -9.89 -19.76 16.81
C GLY A 123 -8.90 -19.16 15.81
N LEU A 124 -9.25 -19.16 14.51
CA LEU A 124 -8.46 -18.50 13.48
C LEU A 124 -8.53 -16.97 13.60
N TRP A 125 -9.73 -16.41 13.79
CA TRP A 125 -9.92 -14.97 14.01
C TRP A 125 -9.15 -14.48 15.24
N ALA A 126 -9.27 -15.19 16.36
CA ALA A 126 -8.56 -14.85 17.59
C ALA A 126 -7.04 -14.79 17.39
N ALA A 127 -6.47 -15.78 16.69
CA ALA A 127 -5.04 -15.84 16.41
C ALA A 127 -4.57 -14.69 15.50
N VAL A 128 -5.33 -14.37 14.46
CA VAL A 128 -4.96 -13.37 13.45
C VAL A 128 -5.14 -11.94 13.96
N LEU A 129 -6.20 -11.70 14.74
CA LEU A 129 -6.52 -10.37 15.27
C LEU A 129 -5.87 -10.10 16.63
N GLY A 130 -5.23 -11.09 17.24
CA GLY A 130 -4.59 -10.95 18.56
C GLY A 130 -5.58 -10.70 19.71
N ILE A 131 -6.83 -11.17 19.57
CA ILE A 131 -7.89 -11.01 20.57
C ILE A 131 -8.28 -12.36 21.21
N SER A 132 -8.93 -12.32 22.37
CA SER A 132 -9.35 -13.54 23.07
C SER A 132 -10.48 -14.25 22.31
N THR A 133 -10.42 -15.59 22.25
CA THR A 133 -11.45 -16.44 21.63
C THR A 133 -12.84 -16.18 22.21
N GLU A 134 -12.92 -15.97 23.52
CA GLU A 134 -14.18 -15.74 24.27
C GLU A 134 -14.84 -14.40 23.90
N SER A 135 -14.07 -13.46 23.35
CA SER A 135 -14.58 -12.15 22.93
C SER A 135 -15.34 -12.18 21.60
N ILE A 136 -15.23 -13.28 20.84
CA ILE A 136 -15.78 -13.41 19.48
C ILE A 136 -17.05 -14.29 19.49
N GLY A 137 -18.18 -13.71 19.09
CA GLY A 137 -19.45 -14.39 18.88
C GLY A 137 -19.63 -14.89 17.44
N ALA A 138 -20.56 -15.83 17.24
CA ALA A 138 -20.84 -16.40 15.93
C ALA A 138 -21.55 -15.42 14.96
N ASP A 139 -22.15 -14.36 15.48
CA ASP A 139 -22.80 -13.30 14.68
C ASP A 139 -21.96 -12.01 14.60
N ASP A 140 -20.74 -12.03 15.16
CA ASP A 140 -19.80 -10.93 15.05
C ASP A 140 -19.29 -10.81 13.61
N SER A 141 -19.14 -9.57 13.17
CA SER A 141 -18.59 -9.20 11.87
C SER A 141 -17.08 -9.01 11.98
N PHE A 142 -16.31 -9.59 11.05
CA PHE A 142 -14.85 -9.56 11.01
C PHE A 142 -14.32 -8.12 11.08
N MET A 143 -14.95 -7.20 10.33
CA MET A 143 -14.56 -5.78 10.31
C MET A 143 -14.84 -5.09 11.64
N ARG A 144 -15.96 -5.44 12.28
CA ARG A 144 -16.36 -4.81 13.54
C ARG A 144 -15.48 -5.22 14.72
N VAL A 145 -14.82 -6.38 14.64
CA VAL A 145 -13.87 -6.87 15.66
C VAL A 145 -12.41 -6.51 15.35
N GLY A 146 -12.17 -5.60 14.39
CA GLY A 146 -10.84 -5.10 14.06
C GLY A 146 -10.18 -5.76 12.85
N GLY A 147 -10.92 -6.55 12.08
CA GLY A 147 -10.45 -7.11 10.82
C GLY A 147 -10.36 -6.08 9.70
N ASP A 148 -9.43 -6.29 8.77
CA ASP A 148 -9.26 -5.52 7.55
C ASP A 148 -8.86 -6.45 6.38
N SER A 149 -8.55 -5.88 5.22
CA SER A 149 -8.16 -6.69 4.05
C SER A 149 -6.85 -7.45 4.26
N ILE A 150 -5.88 -6.91 5.00
CA ILE A 150 -4.59 -7.56 5.26
C ILE A 150 -4.77 -8.70 6.26
N SER A 151 -5.55 -8.48 7.33
CA SER A 151 -5.85 -9.54 8.29
C SER A 151 -6.77 -10.61 7.69
N ALA A 152 -7.63 -10.29 6.71
CA ALA A 152 -8.36 -11.30 5.93
C ALA A 152 -7.41 -12.20 5.12
N MET A 153 -6.35 -11.64 4.52
CA MET A 153 -5.32 -12.44 3.82
C MET A 153 -4.55 -13.34 4.79
N ARG A 154 -4.17 -12.82 5.97
CA ARG A 154 -3.53 -13.61 7.04
C ARG A 154 -4.45 -14.74 7.53
N LEU A 155 -5.75 -14.46 7.64
CA LEU A 155 -6.77 -15.44 8.02
C LEU A 155 -6.86 -16.59 7.02
N VAL A 156 -6.87 -16.28 5.72
CA VAL A 156 -6.86 -17.28 4.65
C VAL A 156 -5.61 -18.15 4.72
N GLY A 157 -4.43 -17.54 4.88
CA GLY A 157 -3.18 -18.29 5.02
C GLY A 157 -3.16 -19.19 6.26
N ALA A 158 -3.64 -18.70 7.40
CA ALA A 158 -3.75 -19.48 8.63
C ALA A 158 -4.76 -20.63 8.51
N ALA A 159 -5.89 -20.42 7.81
CA ALA A 159 -6.84 -21.49 7.51
C ALA A 159 -6.19 -22.58 6.63
N ARG A 160 -5.44 -22.16 5.60
CA ARG A 160 -4.78 -23.10 4.69
C ARG A 160 -3.70 -23.93 5.38
N GLN A 161 -2.92 -23.34 6.27
CA GLN A 161 -1.95 -24.08 7.11
C GLN A 161 -2.59 -25.18 7.96
N ARG A 162 -3.90 -25.08 8.24
CA ARG A 162 -4.68 -26.11 8.94
C ARG A 162 -5.43 -27.07 8.00
N GLY A 163 -5.15 -27.03 6.69
CA GLY A 163 -5.77 -27.87 5.68
C GLY A 163 -7.17 -27.42 5.26
N TYR A 164 -7.46 -26.11 5.33
CA TYR A 164 -8.77 -25.57 4.93
C TYR A 164 -8.65 -24.53 3.81
N ASN A 165 -9.56 -24.59 2.84
CA ASN A 165 -9.71 -23.59 1.80
C ASN A 165 -10.71 -22.52 2.26
N LEU A 166 -10.31 -21.27 2.10
CA LEU A 166 -11.08 -20.05 2.35
C LEU A 166 -10.50 -18.99 1.43
N THR A 167 -11.32 -18.13 0.85
CA THR A 167 -10.81 -17.00 0.04
C THR A 167 -10.98 -15.68 0.77
N VAL A 168 -10.18 -14.67 0.40
CA VAL A 168 -10.35 -13.31 0.92
C VAL A 168 -11.75 -12.79 0.57
N ALA A 169 -12.24 -13.10 -0.64
CA ALA A 169 -13.59 -12.74 -1.07
C ALA A 169 -14.68 -13.34 -0.16
N ASP A 170 -14.54 -14.59 0.29
CA ASP A 170 -15.49 -15.22 1.22
C ASP A 170 -15.59 -14.42 2.53
N VAL A 171 -14.44 -14.00 3.09
CA VAL A 171 -14.40 -13.22 4.34
C VAL A 171 -14.98 -11.83 4.15
N LEU A 172 -14.67 -11.15 3.04
CA LEU A 172 -15.10 -9.77 2.79
C LEU A 172 -16.58 -9.68 2.37
N LEU A 173 -17.13 -10.67 1.67
CA LEU A 173 -18.56 -10.69 1.29
C LEU A 173 -19.46 -11.25 2.39
N HIS A 174 -18.93 -12.11 3.24
CA HIS A 174 -19.65 -12.76 4.33
C HIS A 174 -18.97 -12.44 5.67
N PRO A 175 -18.98 -11.16 6.10
CA PRO A 175 -18.16 -10.72 7.22
C PRO A 175 -18.57 -11.34 8.56
N LYS A 176 -19.78 -11.90 8.69
CA LYS A 176 -20.20 -12.59 9.92
C LYS A 176 -19.47 -13.93 10.06
N LEU A 177 -18.99 -14.23 11.27
CA LEU A 177 -18.26 -15.48 11.55
C LEU A 177 -19.03 -16.72 11.09
N SER A 178 -20.33 -16.78 11.39
CA SER A 178 -21.18 -17.89 10.99
C SER A 178 -21.36 -18.03 9.49
N ASP A 179 -21.50 -16.92 8.76
CA ASP A 179 -21.61 -16.95 7.30
C ASP A 179 -20.28 -17.35 6.65
N ALA A 180 -19.15 -16.77 7.10
CA ALA A 180 -17.82 -17.15 6.65
C ALA A 180 -17.50 -18.63 6.96
N SER A 181 -17.96 -19.15 8.11
CA SER A 181 -17.75 -20.55 8.50
C SER A 181 -18.50 -21.54 7.60
N GLN A 182 -19.52 -21.12 6.85
CA GLN A 182 -20.18 -21.97 5.86
C GLN A 182 -19.37 -22.10 4.55
N ARG A 183 -18.38 -21.23 4.34
CA ARG A 183 -17.52 -21.22 3.15
C ARG A 183 -16.21 -21.97 3.33
N ILE A 184 -15.80 -22.23 4.58
CA ILE A 184 -14.58 -22.97 4.85
C ILE A 184 -14.75 -24.43 4.45
N GLN A 185 -13.84 -24.94 3.63
CA GLN A 185 -13.87 -26.32 3.13
C GLN A 185 -12.57 -27.03 3.48
N GLN A 186 -12.63 -28.31 3.86
CA GLN A 186 -11.42 -29.09 4.11
C GLN A 186 -10.75 -29.46 2.78
N ILE A 187 -9.42 -29.32 2.71
CA ILE A 187 -8.61 -29.69 1.56
C ILE A 187 -8.21 -31.17 1.73
N GLU A 188 -8.59 -32.02 0.78
CA GLU A 188 -8.31 -33.47 0.85
C GLU A 188 -6.83 -33.81 0.59
N ASP A 189 -6.12 -33.00 -0.21
CA ASP A 189 -4.69 -33.13 -0.55
C ASP A 189 -3.94 -31.81 -0.29
N TYR A 190 -3.62 -31.51 0.97
CA TYR A 190 -2.87 -30.30 1.34
C TYR A 190 -1.36 -30.53 1.21
N ASP A 191 -0.73 -29.94 0.19
CA ASP A 191 0.72 -29.75 0.13
C ASP A 191 1.08 -28.33 0.62
N PRO A 192 1.80 -28.19 1.76
CA PRO A 192 2.17 -26.88 2.31
C PRO A 192 3.20 -26.14 1.46
N VAL A 193 3.87 -26.81 0.51
CA VAL A 193 4.88 -26.20 -0.37
C VAL A 193 4.33 -26.18 -1.79
N VAL A 194 4.02 -24.98 -2.30
CA VAL A 194 3.72 -24.82 -3.72
C VAL A 194 5.06 -24.74 -4.45
N ASP A 195 5.57 -25.88 -4.89
CA ASP A 195 6.80 -25.93 -5.69
C ASP A 195 6.54 -25.24 -7.05
N ALA A 196 7.52 -24.46 -7.53
CA ALA A 196 7.46 -23.85 -8.84
C ALA A 196 7.40 -24.99 -9.88
N GLN A 197 6.30 -25.07 -10.64
CA GLN A 197 6.07 -26.24 -11.50
C GLN A 197 6.85 -26.15 -12.81
N LYS A 198 7.32 -24.95 -13.21
CA LYS A 198 8.02 -24.77 -14.47
C LYS A 198 9.53 -24.72 -14.26
N ALA A 199 10.26 -25.32 -15.21
CA ALA A 199 11.71 -25.27 -15.20
C ALA A 199 12.19 -23.84 -15.56
N PRO A 200 13.43 -23.46 -15.19
CA PRO A 200 13.99 -22.15 -15.52
C PRO A 200 13.87 -21.80 -17.01
N LEU A 201 13.71 -20.51 -17.30
CA LEU A 201 13.57 -19.89 -18.62
C LEU A 201 12.25 -20.17 -19.36
N GLN A 202 11.29 -20.87 -18.73
CA GLN A 202 10.01 -21.22 -19.39
C GLN A 202 8.92 -20.14 -19.31
N LEU A 203 9.17 -19.04 -18.58
CA LEU A 203 8.21 -17.95 -18.41
C LEU A 203 8.39 -16.78 -19.37
N LEU A 204 9.43 -16.81 -20.20
CA LEU A 204 9.69 -15.74 -21.15
C LEU A 204 8.63 -15.67 -22.26
N PRO A 205 8.28 -14.46 -22.74
CA PRO A 205 7.43 -14.32 -23.92
C PRO A 205 8.04 -15.05 -25.12
N SER A 206 7.20 -15.71 -25.93
CA SER A 206 7.62 -16.44 -27.14
C SER A 206 8.35 -15.58 -28.18
N LYS A 207 8.26 -14.25 -28.07
CA LYS A 207 8.95 -13.28 -28.92
C LYS A 207 10.47 -13.20 -28.66
N ILE A 208 10.96 -13.67 -27.50
CA ILE A 208 12.38 -13.63 -27.15
C ILE A 208 12.98 -15.01 -27.45
N SER A 209 13.81 -15.10 -28.50
CA SER A 209 14.50 -16.34 -28.83
C SER A 209 15.63 -16.63 -27.84
N ASN A 210 15.97 -17.91 -27.64
CA ASN A 210 17.10 -18.32 -26.79
C ASN A 210 18.44 -17.71 -27.24
N GLU A 211 18.62 -17.48 -28.55
CA GLU A 211 19.82 -16.85 -29.09
C GLU A 211 19.91 -15.37 -28.69
N ARG A 212 18.81 -14.62 -28.82
CA ARG A 212 18.74 -13.21 -28.40
C ARG A 212 18.95 -13.10 -26.89
N LEU A 213 18.31 -13.97 -26.11
CA LEU A 213 18.51 -14.02 -24.67
C LEU A 213 19.97 -14.32 -24.30
N GLY A 214 20.61 -15.28 -24.97
CA GLY A 214 22.01 -15.60 -24.76
C GLY A 214 22.93 -14.41 -25.03
N ALA A 215 22.68 -13.67 -26.11
CA ALA A 215 23.42 -12.45 -26.44
C ALA A 215 23.17 -11.32 -25.43
N ALA A 216 21.92 -11.16 -24.96
CA ALA A 216 21.57 -10.20 -23.92
C ALA A 216 22.27 -10.53 -22.59
N LEU A 217 22.21 -11.79 -22.13
CA LEU A 217 22.90 -12.22 -20.91
C LEU A 217 24.42 -12.02 -21.01
N GLN A 218 25.03 -12.26 -22.17
CA GLN A 218 26.45 -11.97 -22.38
C GLN A 218 26.79 -10.47 -22.38
N ARG A 219 25.84 -9.62 -22.81
CA ARG A 219 25.98 -8.16 -22.81
C ARG A 219 25.86 -7.57 -21.41
N TRP A 220 24.90 -8.09 -20.63
CA TRP A 220 24.43 -7.46 -19.39
C TRP A 220 24.97 -8.12 -18.13
N CYS A 221 25.21 -9.42 -18.14
CA CYS A 221 25.71 -10.14 -16.97
C CYS A 221 27.22 -10.37 -17.11
N SER A 222 27.94 -10.18 -16.00
CA SER A 222 29.37 -10.49 -15.95
C SER A 222 29.60 -12.00 -16.15
N ARG A 223 30.74 -12.39 -16.75
CA ARG A 223 31.04 -13.82 -17.06
C ARG A 223 31.04 -14.74 -15.82
N ASP A 224 31.25 -14.18 -14.65
CA ASP A 224 31.32 -14.90 -13.38
C ASP A 224 29.93 -15.11 -12.73
N GLU A 225 28.91 -14.36 -13.17
CA GLU A 225 27.55 -14.43 -12.64
C GLU A 225 26.65 -15.23 -13.60
N ARG A 226 26.41 -16.49 -13.26
CA ARG A 226 25.51 -17.35 -14.06
C ARG A 226 24.06 -17.07 -13.69
N ALA A 227 23.22 -16.78 -14.69
CA ALA A 227 21.78 -16.75 -14.52
C ALA A 227 21.28 -18.13 -14.01
N GLN A 228 20.47 -18.10 -12.96
CA GLN A 228 19.65 -19.22 -12.52
C GLN A 228 18.36 -19.26 -13.33
N ASP A 229 17.75 -18.10 -13.54
CA ASP A 229 16.48 -17.96 -14.25
C ASP A 229 16.36 -16.57 -14.89
N VAL A 230 15.47 -16.45 -15.87
CA VAL A 230 15.10 -15.17 -16.48
C VAL A 230 13.58 -15.10 -16.59
N LEU A 231 13.00 -14.06 -16.00
CA LEU A 231 11.57 -13.86 -15.86
C LEU A 231 11.14 -12.55 -16.53
N PRO A 232 9.90 -12.44 -17.02
CA PRO A 232 9.34 -11.13 -17.36
C PRO A 232 9.21 -10.27 -16.10
N VAL A 233 9.18 -8.94 -16.24
CA VAL A 233 8.76 -8.03 -15.16
C VAL A 233 7.24 -7.89 -15.13
N THR A 234 6.66 -7.56 -13.98
CA THR A 234 5.30 -7.02 -13.92
C THR A 234 5.27 -5.55 -14.40
N ASP A 235 4.08 -5.03 -14.72
CA ASP A 235 3.93 -3.62 -15.10
C ASP A 235 4.41 -2.66 -13.99
N GLU A 236 4.10 -2.97 -12.71
CA GLU A 236 4.58 -2.17 -11.58
C GLU A 236 6.11 -2.26 -11.41
N GLN A 237 6.71 -3.45 -11.59
CA GLN A 237 8.18 -3.54 -11.59
C GLN A 237 8.78 -2.70 -12.72
N ALA A 238 8.22 -2.76 -13.93
CA ALA A 238 8.69 -1.96 -15.06
C ALA A 238 8.61 -0.46 -14.79
N ARG A 239 7.49 -0.01 -14.20
CA ARG A 239 7.28 1.39 -13.80
C ARG A 239 8.28 1.81 -12.72
N HIS A 240 8.49 0.99 -11.70
CA HIS A 240 9.49 1.25 -10.66
C HIS A 240 10.91 1.31 -11.22
N LEU A 241 11.27 0.45 -12.18
CA LEU A 241 12.59 0.48 -12.83
C LEU A 241 12.82 1.77 -13.61
N ALA A 242 11.82 2.24 -14.37
CA ALA A 242 11.91 3.51 -15.09
C ALA A 242 12.22 4.69 -14.13
N MET A 243 11.73 4.62 -12.90
CA MET A 243 11.95 5.61 -11.85
C MET A 243 13.20 5.34 -11.00
N THR A 244 13.65 4.09 -10.84
CA THR A 244 14.94 3.76 -10.17
C THR A 244 16.12 4.29 -10.97
N TYR A 245 16.09 4.14 -12.31
CA TYR A 245 17.13 4.61 -13.22
C TYR A 245 16.91 6.05 -13.71
N SER A 246 15.90 6.73 -13.17
CA SER A 246 15.68 8.15 -13.37
C SER A 246 16.78 9.00 -12.71
N THR A 247 16.84 10.27 -13.06
CA THR A 247 17.80 11.23 -12.50
C THR A 247 17.58 11.42 -11.00
N SER A 248 16.32 11.42 -10.55
CA SER A 248 15.97 11.56 -9.11
C SER A 248 16.12 10.26 -8.33
N ARG A 249 16.13 9.10 -9.00
CA ARG A 249 16.14 7.76 -8.38
C ARG A 249 15.02 7.59 -7.34
N SER A 250 13.84 8.13 -7.61
CA SER A 250 12.71 8.14 -6.66
C SER A 250 12.20 6.76 -6.25
N MET A 251 12.56 5.70 -6.98
CA MET A 251 12.27 4.30 -6.62
C MET A 251 13.50 3.51 -6.16
N LEU A 252 14.56 4.19 -5.73
CA LEU A 252 15.71 3.60 -5.04
C LEU A 252 15.65 3.97 -3.55
N PHE A 253 15.52 2.94 -2.71
CA PHE A 253 15.33 3.10 -1.27
C PHE A 253 16.54 2.62 -0.49
N TYR A 254 16.76 3.25 0.66
CA TYR A 254 17.71 2.83 1.69
C TYR A 254 16.92 2.54 2.96
N HIS A 255 16.59 1.27 3.16
CA HIS A 255 15.94 0.82 4.39
C HIS A 255 16.98 0.60 5.46
N ALA A 256 16.75 1.11 6.66
CA ALA A 256 17.67 0.93 7.76
C ALA A 256 16.99 0.30 8.97
N LEU A 257 17.73 -0.54 9.68
CA LEU A 257 17.33 -1.14 10.94
C LEU A 257 18.35 -0.76 12.01
N ASP A 258 17.90 -0.14 13.10
CA ASP A 258 18.72 0.12 14.28
C ASP A 258 18.87 -1.15 15.10
N VAL A 259 20.10 -1.50 15.46
CA VAL A 259 20.48 -2.76 16.09
C VAL A 259 21.37 -2.49 17.31
N SER A 260 21.15 -3.24 18.40
CA SER A 260 21.95 -3.13 19.61
C SER A 260 23.38 -3.65 19.39
N THR A 261 24.32 -3.14 20.19
CA THR A 261 25.73 -3.56 20.17
C THR A 261 25.98 -4.95 20.76
N GLU A 262 24.96 -5.58 21.36
CA GLU A 262 25.03 -6.98 21.80
C GLU A 262 25.17 -7.95 20.62
N LEU A 263 24.79 -7.51 19.41
CA LEU A 263 24.96 -8.28 18.19
C LEU A 263 26.36 -8.09 17.60
N ASP A 264 27.01 -9.22 17.34
CA ASP A 264 28.35 -9.28 16.75
C ASP A 264 28.34 -8.88 15.26
N LEU A 265 29.35 -8.10 14.86
CA LEU A 265 29.50 -7.58 13.49
C LEU A 265 29.56 -8.71 12.45
N LEU A 266 30.29 -9.80 12.73
CA LEU A 266 30.39 -10.92 11.80
C LEU A 266 29.05 -11.63 11.63
N SER A 267 28.26 -11.70 12.69
CA SER A 267 26.90 -12.25 12.68
C SER A 267 25.96 -11.42 11.79
N MET A 268 26.04 -10.08 11.87
CA MET A 268 25.28 -9.19 10.98
C MET A 268 25.69 -9.33 9.50
N ILE A 269 27.00 -9.40 9.21
CA ILE A 269 27.51 -9.59 7.84
C ILE A 269 27.05 -10.95 7.28
N LYS A 270 27.10 -12.00 8.11
CA LYS A 270 26.62 -13.34 7.77
C LYS A 270 25.11 -13.34 7.50
N ALA A 271 24.33 -12.64 8.33
CA ALA A 271 22.89 -12.49 8.12
C ALA A 271 22.59 -11.83 6.77
N CYS A 272 23.27 -10.73 6.42
CA CYS A 272 23.13 -10.09 5.10
C CYS A 272 23.40 -11.07 3.95
N SER A 273 24.45 -11.88 4.07
CA SER A 273 24.80 -12.89 3.05
C SER A 273 23.74 -13.99 2.92
N ILE A 274 23.16 -14.42 4.05
CA ILE A 274 22.07 -15.41 4.07
C ILE A 274 20.82 -14.85 3.43
N LEU A 275 20.45 -13.59 3.69
CA LEU A 275 19.29 -12.96 3.07
C LEU A 275 19.41 -12.96 1.54
N VAL A 276 20.55 -12.54 1.00
CA VAL A 276 20.79 -12.50 -0.46
C VAL A 276 20.76 -13.91 -1.07
N SER A 277 21.26 -14.92 -0.37
CA SER A 277 21.19 -16.31 -0.83
C SER A 277 19.79 -16.92 -0.75
N ARG A 278 18.99 -16.51 0.24
CA ARG A 278 17.66 -17.06 0.54
C ARG A 278 16.57 -16.45 -0.32
N PHE A 279 16.64 -15.14 -0.54
CA PHE A 279 15.62 -14.39 -1.26
C PHE A 279 16.12 -14.07 -2.66
N ASP A 280 15.66 -14.83 -3.64
CA ASP A 280 16.04 -14.70 -5.06
C ASP A 280 15.91 -13.27 -5.59
N ILE A 281 14.90 -12.53 -5.12
CA ILE A 281 14.67 -11.14 -5.51
C ILE A 281 15.81 -10.20 -5.10
N LEU A 282 16.54 -10.49 -4.02
CA LEU A 282 17.69 -9.68 -3.57
C LEU A 282 18.94 -9.90 -4.42
N ARG A 283 19.04 -11.04 -5.12
CA ARG A 283 20.11 -11.36 -6.09
C ARG A 283 19.63 -11.25 -7.55
N THR A 284 18.51 -10.58 -7.78
CA THR A 284 17.96 -10.34 -9.11
C THR A 284 18.50 -9.03 -9.68
N VAL A 285 18.94 -9.07 -10.94
CA VAL A 285 19.30 -7.87 -11.71
C VAL A 285 18.27 -7.66 -12.82
N PHE A 286 18.13 -6.42 -13.28
CA PHE A 286 17.22 -6.09 -14.36
C PHE A 286 18.00 -5.72 -15.61
N ILE A 287 17.57 -6.24 -16.74
CA ILE A 287 18.15 -5.97 -18.06
C ILE A 287 17.06 -5.46 -19.00
N VAL A 288 17.44 -4.91 -20.15
CA VAL A 288 16.49 -4.53 -21.20
C VAL A 288 16.69 -5.40 -22.44
N GLU A 289 15.57 -5.87 -23.01
CA GLU A 289 15.52 -6.61 -24.27
C GLU A 289 14.20 -6.32 -24.99
N GLY A 290 14.26 -5.91 -26.25
CA GLY A 290 13.07 -5.51 -27.02
C GLY A 290 12.36 -4.30 -26.41
N ASP A 291 11.05 -4.40 -26.18
CA ASP A 291 10.18 -3.35 -25.65
C ASP A 291 10.00 -3.42 -24.11
N SER A 292 10.81 -4.23 -23.41
CA SER A 292 10.58 -4.57 -22.00
C SER A 292 11.86 -4.71 -21.18
N PHE A 293 11.71 -4.56 -19.86
CA PHE A 293 12.70 -5.03 -18.90
C PHE A 293 12.51 -6.54 -18.65
N LEU A 294 13.60 -7.22 -18.29
CA LEU A 294 13.60 -8.61 -17.84
C LEU A 294 14.31 -8.71 -16.50
N GLN A 295 13.91 -9.70 -15.71
CA GLN A 295 14.52 -10.05 -14.44
C GLN A 295 15.50 -11.20 -14.68
N VAL A 296 16.74 -11.07 -14.24
CA VAL A 296 17.73 -12.14 -14.26
C VAL A 296 18.06 -12.50 -12.82
N VAL A 297 17.62 -13.68 -12.39
CA VAL A 297 17.92 -14.22 -11.07
C VAL A 297 19.34 -14.79 -11.11
N LEU A 298 20.30 -14.18 -10.40
CA LEU A 298 21.70 -14.62 -10.43
C LEU A 298 21.91 -15.81 -9.50
N ARG A 299 22.47 -16.93 -9.96
CA ARG A 299 22.73 -18.14 -9.14
C ARG A 299 23.47 -17.84 -7.83
N SER A 300 24.39 -16.88 -7.88
CA SER A 300 25.10 -16.37 -6.72
C SER A 300 25.49 -14.93 -6.99
N MET A 301 25.47 -14.10 -5.95
CA MET A 301 25.92 -12.71 -6.00
C MET A 301 27.06 -12.54 -4.99
N LYS A 302 28.17 -11.94 -5.42
CA LYS A 302 29.24 -11.57 -4.50
C LYS A 302 28.77 -10.35 -3.70
N LEU A 303 28.43 -10.56 -2.43
CA LEU A 303 28.01 -9.48 -1.54
C LEU A 303 29.21 -8.88 -0.80
N GLU A 304 29.38 -7.57 -0.91
CA GLU A 304 30.26 -6.78 -0.06
C GLU A 304 29.39 -5.97 0.91
N VAL A 305 29.75 -5.98 2.19
CA VAL A 305 29.03 -5.26 3.26
C VAL A 305 29.99 -4.27 3.92
N PRO A 306 30.17 -3.06 3.35
CA PRO A 306 31.06 -2.07 3.91
C PRO A 306 30.62 -1.67 5.32
N THR A 307 31.56 -1.68 6.26
CA THR A 307 31.35 -1.15 7.61
C THR A 307 31.89 0.27 7.66
N ILE A 308 31.06 1.23 8.06
CA ILE A 308 31.40 2.65 8.16
C ILE A 308 31.28 3.06 9.62
N VAL A 309 32.40 3.44 10.22
CA VAL A 309 32.44 3.96 11.59
C VAL A 309 32.21 5.46 11.51
N ALA A 310 31.22 5.96 12.27
CA ALA A 310 30.98 7.39 12.43
C ALA A 310 32.22 8.06 13.01
N GLU A 311 32.52 9.29 12.55
CA GLU A 311 33.63 10.04 13.12
C GLU A 311 33.38 10.36 14.61
N GLN A 312 34.44 10.67 15.35
CA GLN A 312 34.35 10.99 16.76
C GLN A 312 33.38 12.17 16.98
N ASP A 313 32.46 12.03 17.93
CA ASP A 313 31.39 13.00 18.25
C ASP A 313 30.36 13.23 17.11
N GLU A 314 30.31 12.35 16.10
CA GLU A 314 29.27 12.36 15.07
C GLU A 314 28.14 11.35 15.33
N SER A 315 26.90 11.81 15.14
CA SER A 315 25.72 10.94 15.21
C SER A 315 25.62 10.00 14.01
N ILE A 316 24.93 8.87 14.21
CA ILE A 316 24.65 7.90 13.14
C ILE A 316 23.85 8.51 11.99
N GLU A 317 23.01 9.52 12.27
CA GLU A 317 22.24 10.27 11.26
C GLU A 317 23.13 11.08 10.32
N LYS A 318 24.21 11.67 10.84
CA LYS A 318 25.19 12.40 10.02
C LYS A 318 25.94 11.45 9.10
N SER A 319 26.34 10.28 9.62
CA SER A 319 26.94 9.20 8.84
C SER A 319 25.99 8.68 7.75
N MET A 320 24.71 8.50 8.07
CA MET A 320 23.68 8.10 7.09
C MET A 320 23.53 9.14 5.99
N THR A 321 23.48 10.42 6.34
CA THR A 321 23.42 11.52 5.36
C THR A 321 24.64 11.54 4.45
N ALA A 322 25.84 11.29 4.98
CA ALA A 322 27.07 11.20 4.20
C ALA A 322 27.06 9.98 3.25
N LEU A 323 26.56 8.83 3.71
CA LEU A 323 26.37 7.64 2.89
C LEU A 323 25.44 7.93 1.69
N LEU A 324 24.28 8.55 1.93
CA LEU A 324 23.32 8.89 0.88
C LEU A 324 23.93 9.84 -0.17
N ARG A 325 24.68 10.86 0.26
CA ARG A 325 25.39 11.79 -0.65
C ARG A 325 26.44 11.07 -1.49
N ARG A 326 27.20 10.16 -0.89
CA ARG A 326 28.21 9.37 -1.62
C ARG A 326 27.53 8.47 -2.66
N GLU A 327 26.53 7.70 -2.24
CA GLU A 327 25.87 6.73 -3.12
C GLU A 327 25.07 7.39 -4.26
N SER A 328 24.49 8.57 -4.01
CA SER A 328 23.79 9.34 -5.07
C SER A 328 24.74 9.83 -6.17
N SER A 329 26.02 10.07 -5.86
CA SER A 329 27.04 10.45 -6.87
C SER A 329 27.51 9.29 -7.75
N ILE A 330 27.26 8.04 -7.37
CA ILE A 330 27.68 6.85 -8.11
C ILE A 330 26.60 6.54 -9.14
N ALA A 331 26.94 6.46 -10.43
CA ALA A 331 26.00 6.10 -11.48
C ALA A 331 25.39 4.70 -11.26
N LEU A 332 24.10 4.54 -11.54
CA LEU A 332 23.46 3.23 -11.58
C LEU A 332 23.59 2.67 -12.99
N GLU A 333 24.00 1.41 -13.08
CA GLU A 333 24.13 0.69 -14.34
C GLU A 333 23.07 -0.42 -14.42
N ILE A 334 22.49 -0.59 -15.60
CA ILE A 334 21.54 -1.67 -15.89
C ILE A 334 22.30 -2.99 -16.01
N GLY A 335 21.70 -4.09 -15.54
CA GLY A 335 22.35 -5.40 -15.46
C GLY A 335 23.29 -5.57 -14.26
N VAL A 336 23.56 -4.51 -13.49
CA VAL A 336 24.39 -4.56 -12.28
C VAL A 336 23.50 -4.64 -11.02
N PRO A 337 23.88 -5.43 -9.99
CA PRO A 337 23.11 -5.51 -8.74
C PRO A 337 22.86 -4.14 -8.08
N VAL A 338 21.57 -3.81 -7.92
CA VAL A 338 21.12 -2.63 -7.17
C VAL A 338 21.20 -2.90 -5.67
N THR A 339 20.91 -4.13 -5.23
CA THR A 339 21.00 -4.57 -3.84
C THR A 339 22.39 -4.31 -3.26
N LYS A 340 22.47 -3.55 -2.17
CA LYS A 340 23.70 -3.40 -1.38
C LYS A 340 23.38 -3.31 0.11
N PHE A 341 24.25 -3.86 0.93
CA PHE A 341 24.19 -3.71 2.39
C PHE A 341 25.32 -2.81 2.89
N PHE A 342 25.03 -2.02 3.92
CA PHE A 342 26.01 -1.24 4.67
C PHE A 342 25.78 -1.45 6.16
N ILE A 343 26.84 -1.38 6.97
CA ILE A 343 26.73 -1.35 8.42
C ILE A 343 27.35 -0.05 8.90
N LEU A 344 26.56 0.80 9.53
CA LEU A 344 27.02 2.01 10.22
C LEU A 344 27.22 1.69 11.70
N TYR A 345 28.29 2.21 12.28
CA TYR A 345 28.56 2.09 13.72
C TYR A 345 28.80 3.47 14.33
N SER A 346 28.12 3.79 15.44
CA SER A 346 28.38 5.01 16.22
C SER A 346 29.01 4.64 17.57
N GLU A 347 30.23 5.13 17.81
CA GLU A 347 30.91 4.98 19.10
C GLU A 347 30.20 5.79 20.20
N GLU A 348 29.70 6.98 19.88
CA GLU A 348 28.97 7.83 20.85
C GLU A 348 27.70 7.15 21.34
N GLN A 349 26.92 6.56 20.42
CA GLN A 349 25.63 5.95 20.72
C GLN A 349 25.73 4.46 21.09
N GLN A 350 26.91 3.85 20.91
CA GLN A 350 27.12 2.40 21.06
C GLN A 350 26.03 1.60 20.34
N ALA A 351 25.79 1.95 19.07
CA ALA A 351 24.70 1.40 18.27
C ALA A 351 25.16 1.11 16.83
N TYR A 352 24.55 0.09 16.24
CA TYR A 352 24.69 -0.23 14.82
C TYR A 352 23.44 0.17 14.06
N ARG A 353 23.61 0.54 12.79
CA ARG A 353 22.51 0.66 11.83
C ARG A 353 22.86 -0.14 10.58
N VAL A 354 22.03 -1.13 10.26
CA VAL A 354 22.17 -1.94 9.05
C VAL A 354 21.32 -1.30 7.97
N VAL A 355 21.90 -1.01 6.81
CA VAL A 355 21.23 -0.32 5.70
C VAL A 355 21.17 -1.24 4.49
N LEU A 356 19.98 -1.46 3.95
CA LEU A 356 19.70 -2.15 2.69
C LEU A 356 19.32 -1.13 1.62
N ARG A 357 20.19 -0.97 0.62
CA ARG A 357 19.86 -0.25 -0.63
C ARG A 357 19.21 -1.21 -1.62
N VAL A 358 18.02 -0.88 -2.11
CA VAL A 358 17.22 -1.77 -2.97
C VAL A 358 16.25 -0.95 -3.84
N SER A 359 15.90 -1.45 -5.03
CA SER A 359 14.85 -0.85 -5.87
C SER A 359 13.47 -1.30 -5.40
N HIS A 360 12.45 -0.44 -5.50
CA HIS A 360 11.05 -0.86 -5.28
C HIS A 360 10.58 -1.95 -6.26
N ALA A 361 11.30 -2.17 -7.35
CA ALA A 361 11.11 -3.34 -8.21
C ALA A 361 11.57 -4.67 -7.58
N GLN A 362 12.06 -4.68 -6.34
CA GLN A 362 12.54 -5.87 -5.63
C GLN A 362 11.85 -6.10 -4.28
N PHE A 363 11.03 -5.17 -3.78
CA PHE A 363 10.35 -5.33 -2.50
C PHE A 363 8.99 -4.61 -2.46
N ASP A 364 8.21 -4.96 -1.45
CA ASP A 364 7.03 -4.26 -0.97
C ASP A 364 7.01 -4.33 0.57
N ALA A 365 5.99 -3.74 1.21
CA ALA A 365 5.92 -3.66 2.67
C ALA A 365 5.95 -5.03 3.35
N ILE A 366 5.28 -6.05 2.79
CA ILE A 366 5.21 -7.40 3.36
C ILE A 366 6.58 -8.09 3.26
N SER A 367 7.19 -8.08 2.08
CA SER A 367 8.51 -8.68 1.86
C SER A 367 9.62 -7.99 2.63
N LEU A 368 9.54 -6.66 2.83
CA LEU A 368 10.50 -5.94 3.67
C LEU A 368 10.44 -6.41 5.14
N GLY A 369 9.23 -6.62 5.68
CA GLY A 369 9.05 -7.20 7.01
C GLY A 369 9.66 -8.61 7.12
N GLN A 370 9.47 -9.45 6.10
CA GLN A 370 10.08 -10.78 6.03
C GLN A 370 11.61 -10.72 6.00
N ILE A 371 12.19 -9.78 5.25
CA ILE A 371 13.64 -9.57 5.16
C ILE A 371 14.22 -9.21 6.54
N TRP A 372 13.62 -8.25 7.24
CA TRP A 372 14.14 -7.80 8.55
C TRP A 372 13.87 -8.78 9.69
N SER A 373 12.71 -9.44 9.71
CA SER A 373 12.45 -10.55 10.64
C SER A 373 13.48 -11.67 10.46
N THR A 374 13.75 -12.07 9.21
CA THR A 374 14.78 -13.08 8.92
C THR A 374 16.18 -12.62 9.32
N PHE A 375 16.50 -11.33 9.14
CA PHE A 375 17.77 -10.75 9.58
C PHE A 375 17.95 -10.92 11.09
N GLU A 376 16.96 -10.53 11.89
CA GLU A 376 17.01 -10.60 13.34
C GLU A 376 17.07 -12.05 13.85
N ASP A 377 16.29 -12.97 13.27
CA ASP A 377 16.30 -14.40 13.62
C ASP A 377 17.68 -15.01 13.38
N VAL A 378 18.29 -14.72 12.23
CA VAL A 378 19.62 -15.23 11.88
C VAL A 378 20.69 -14.64 12.79
N CYS A 379 20.55 -13.38 13.21
CA CYS A 379 21.49 -12.76 14.14
C CYS A 379 21.39 -13.35 15.56
N LYS A 380 20.19 -13.69 16.03
CA LYS A 380 19.97 -14.23 17.39
C LYS A 380 20.27 -15.72 17.50
N ASP A 381 19.70 -16.52 16.60
CA ASP A 381 19.63 -17.99 16.73
C ASP A 381 20.41 -18.72 15.63
N GLY A 382 21.02 -17.98 14.70
CA GLY A 382 21.71 -18.52 13.53
C GLY A 382 20.76 -19.09 12.48
N VAL A 383 21.33 -19.75 11.47
CA VAL A 383 20.59 -20.21 10.27
C VAL A 383 19.46 -21.20 10.60
N LYS A 384 19.62 -21.99 11.66
CA LYS A 384 18.72 -23.10 12.00
C LYS A 384 17.33 -22.66 12.48
N ALA A 385 17.17 -21.43 12.95
CA ALA A 385 15.89 -20.93 13.46
C ALA A 385 14.98 -20.34 12.37
N SER A 386 15.54 -19.92 11.24
CA SER A 386 14.78 -19.27 10.17
C SER A 386 14.12 -20.29 9.22
N SER A 387 12.78 -20.34 9.14
CA SER A 387 12.00 -21.23 8.24
C SER A 387 12.07 -20.79 6.78
N GLU A 388 12.46 -21.67 5.83
CA GLU A 388 12.52 -21.32 4.40
C GLU A 388 11.22 -20.67 3.90
N PRO A 389 11.29 -19.75 2.91
CA PRO A 389 10.08 -19.15 2.36
C PRO A 389 9.15 -20.25 1.85
N ALA A 390 7.86 -20.16 2.15
CA ALA A 390 6.88 -21.15 1.71
C ALA A 390 6.71 -21.20 0.17
N SER A 391 7.17 -20.17 -0.53
CA SER A 391 7.13 -20.04 -1.98
C SER A 391 8.20 -19.05 -2.48
N THR A 392 8.52 -19.11 -3.77
CA THR A 392 9.50 -18.24 -4.43
C THR A 392 8.82 -17.14 -5.24
N PHE A 393 9.54 -16.04 -5.51
CA PHE A 393 9.03 -15.01 -6.41
C PHE A 393 8.83 -15.54 -7.85
N SER A 394 9.64 -16.52 -8.28
CA SER A 394 9.41 -17.22 -9.56
C SER A 394 8.04 -17.90 -9.60
N ALA A 395 7.64 -18.60 -8.53
CA ALA A 395 6.32 -19.24 -8.45
C ALA A 395 5.17 -18.21 -8.48
N HIS A 396 5.35 -17.05 -7.86
CA HIS A 396 4.41 -15.93 -8.02
C HIS A 396 4.31 -15.49 -9.49
N MET A 397 5.45 -15.30 -10.18
CA MET A 397 5.46 -14.94 -11.60
C MET A 397 4.83 -16.02 -12.49
N GLU A 398 4.96 -17.31 -12.15
CA GLU A 398 4.25 -18.39 -12.85
C GLU A 398 2.74 -18.20 -12.76
N SER A 399 2.23 -17.81 -11.58
CA SER A 399 0.80 -17.53 -11.38
C SER A 399 0.32 -16.32 -12.19
N VAL A 400 1.12 -15.25 -12.23
CA VAL A 400 0.82 -14.03 -13.00
C VAL A 400 0.78 -14.33 -14.50
N VAL A 401 1.73 -15.12 -15.00
CA VAL A 401 1.77 -15.55 -16.42
C VAL A 401 0.63 -16.53 -16.73
N GLY A 402 0.25 -17.37 -15.76
CA GLY A 402 -0.83 -18.35 -15.85
C GLY A 402 -2.24 -17.79 -15.67
N LEU A 403 -2.39 -16.49 -15.40
CA LEU A 403 -3.69 -15.82 -15.27
C LEU A 403 -4.57 -16.10 -16.50
N ASP A 404 -5.86 -16.35 -16.28
CA ASP A 404 -6.86 -16.37 -17.36
C ASP A 404 -7.04 -14.95 -17.92
N LYS A 405 -6.14 -14.57 -18.83
CA LYS A 405 -6.10 -13.24 -19.43
C LYS A 405 -7.41 -12.90 -20.15
N PRO A 406 -8.03 -13.78 -20.96
CA PRO A 406 -9.33 -13.49 -21.56
C PRO A 406 -10.41 -13.10 -20.53
N GLN A 407 -10.50 -13.81 -19.41
CA GLN A 407 -11.48 -13.50 -18.37
C GLN A 407 -11.15 -12.18 -17.65
N ALA A 408 -9.89 -11.95 -17.30
CA ALA A 408 -9.45 -10.71 -16.67
C ALA A 408 -9.70 -9.49 -17.58
N VAL A 409 -9.35 -9.58 -18.86
CA VAL A 409 -9.60 -8.52 -19.86
C VAL A 409 -11.09 -8.27 -20.04
N ALA A 410 -11.93 -9.32 -20.04
CA ALA A 410 -13.38 -9.17 -20.13
C ALA A 410 -13.94 -8.40 -18.91
N TYR A 411 -13.52 -8.75 -17.70
CA TYR A 411 -13.91 -8.05 -16.48
C TYR A 411 -13.52 -6.57 -16.49
N TRP A 412 -12.25 -6.27 -16.78
CA TRP A 412 -11.76 -4.89 -16.77
C TRP A 412 -12.39 -4.05 -17.89
N ARG A 413 -12.62 -4.64 -19.08
CA ARG A 413 -13.30 -3.94 -20.19
C ARG A 413 -14.75 -3.60 -19.85
N ASP A 414 -15.48 -4.52 -19.22
CA ASP A 414 -16.85 -4.27 -18.76
C ASP A 414 -16.88 -3.15 -17.70
N LEU A 415 -16.00 -3.24 -16.69
CA LEU A 415 -15.91 -2.24 -15.63
C LEU A 415 -15.54 -0.84 -16.13
N LEU A 416 -14.63 -0.73 -17.11
CA LEU A 416 -14.07 0.54 -17.56
C LEU A 416 -14.73 1.09 -18.83
N GLN A 417 -15.77 0.41 -19.36
CA GLN A 417 -16.43 0.82 -20.58
C GLN A 417 -16.98 2.26 -20.47
N GLY A 418 -16.59 3.12 -21.41
CA GLY A 418 -17.02 4.52 -21.46
C GLY A 418 -16.45 5.42 -20.35
N SER A 419 -15.51 4.92 -19.55
CA SER A 419 -14.82 5.73 -18.54
C SER A 419 -13.69 6.56 -19.14
N SER A 420 -13.25 7.58 -18.41
CA SER A 420 -12.02 8.34 -18.68
C SER A 420 -11.16 8.41 -17.43
N VAL A 421 -9.86 8.66 -17.58
CA VAL A 421 -9.00 8.96 -16.43
C VAL A 421 -9.50 10.23 -15.73
N THR A 422 -9.63 10.18 -14.41
CA THR A 422 -9.91 11.37 -13.59
C THR A 422 -8.60 12.07 -13.24
N LYS A 423 -8.38 13.25 -13.83
CA LYS A 423 -7.23 14.12 -13.56
C LYS A 423 -7.68 15.44 -12.92
N LEU A 424 -6.81 16.00 -12.08
CA LEU A 424 -6.90 17.32 -11.47
C LEU A 424 -6.32 18.41 -12.37
N ASN A 425 -5.47 18.07 -13.35
CA ASN A 425 -4.89 19.01 -14.31
C ASN A 425 -5.27 18.65 -15.76
N GLU A 426 -5.69 19.65 -16.54
CA GLU A 426 -5.92 19.54 -17.98
C GLU A 426 -4.60 19.81 -18.73
N GLY A 427 -3.74 18.80 -18.80
CA GLY A 427 -2.57 18.84 -19.67
C GLY A 427 -1.52 17.76 -19.34
N VAL A 428 -0.91 17.20 -20.38
CA VAL A 428 0.31 16.41 -20.24
C VAL A 428 1.49 17.39 -20.32
N SER A 429 2.21 17.55 -19.22
CA SER A 429 3.43 18.37 -19.17
C SER A 429 4.63 17.46 -19.28
N HIS A 430 5.38 17.55 -20.38
CA HIS A 430 6.67 16.89 -20.48
C HIS A 430 7.83 17.71 -19.86
N ASP A 431 7.52 18.86 -19.27
CA ASP A 431 8.46 19.66 -18.49
C ASP A 431 8.60 19.05 -17.09
N VAL A 432 9.68 18.29 -16.89
CA VAL A 432 10.01 17.65 -15.61
C VAL A 432 10.47 18.71 -14.62
N LYS A 433 9.69 18.94 -13.55
CA LYS A 433 10.10 19.82 -12.46
C LYS A 433 10.47 19.03 -11.21
N HIS A 434 11.55 19.47 -10.56
CA HIS A 434 11.94 19.01 -9.23
C HIS A 434 11.35 19.98 -8.21
N GLY A 435 10.12 19.73 -7.78
CA GLY A 435 9.45 20.51 -6.73
C GLY A 435 9.26 19.69 -5.47
N THR A 436 9.15 20.35 -4.32
CA THR A 436 8.71 19.68 -3.09
C THR A 436 7.20 19.50 -3.16
N ASP A 437 6.76 18.26 -3.01
CA ASP A 437 5.34 17.94 -2.87
C ASP A 437 4.71 18.67 -1.70
N ILE A 438 3.41 18.89 -1.82
CA ILE A 438 2.59 19.35 -0.71
C ILE A 438 2.01 18.10 -0.07
N SER A 439 2.56 17.68 1.06
CA SER A 439 1.98 16.60 1.88
C SER A 439 1.18 17.20 3.04
N VAL A 440 -0.05 16.73 3.20
CA VAL A 440 -0.95 17.11 4.30
C VAL A 440 -1.39 15.84 5.03
N THR A 441 -1.00 15.69 6.29
CA THR A 441 -1.43 14.58 7.15
C THR A 441 -2.64 14.96 7.98
N LYS A 442 -3.66 14.09 7.99
CA LYS A 442 -4.85 14.18 8.84
C LYS A 442 -4.93 12.96 9.75
N SER A 443 -4.79 13.18 11.05
CA SER A 443 -5.00 12.14 12.05
C SER A 443 -6.49 12.01 12.37
N ILE A 444 -7.03 10.81 12.21
CA ILE A 444 -8.39 10.46 12.60
C ILE A 444 -8.28 9.50 13.77
N SER A 445 -8.78 9.88 14.94
CA SER A 445 -8.79 8.93 16.06
C SER A 445 -9.74 7.78 15.72
N GLN A 446 -9.33 6.53 16.00
CA GLN A 446 -10.25 5.40 15.91
C GLN A 446 -11.50 5.63 16.75
N SER A 447 -11.40 6.47 17.80
CA SER A 447 -12.52 6.87 18.63
C SER A 447 -13.65 7.61 17.89
N GLN A 448 -13.34 8.22 16.76
CA GLN A 448 -14.27 8.99 15.96
C GLN A 448 -14.95 8.14 14.88
N LEU A 449 -14.45 6.92 14.66
CA LEU A 449 -14.97 5.97 13.67
C LEU A 449 -15.96 5.03 14.35
N ARG A 450 -17.15 4.88 13.77
CA ARG A 450 -18.09 3.84 14.19
C ARG A 450 -17.73 2.53 13.50
N SER A 451 -18.03 1.40 14.14
CA SER A 451 -17.93 0.11 13.48
C SER A 451 -18.88 0.07 12.30
N MET A 452 -18.35 -0.38 11.18
CA MET A 452 -19.10 -0.63 9.97
C MET A 452 -18.79 -2.06 9.51
N ASP A 453 -19.64 -2.60 8.66
CA ASP A 453 -19.35 -3.84 7.95
C ASP A 453 -18.42 -3.62 6.73
N PHE A 454 -17.75 -2.47 6.67
CA PHE A 454 -16.82 -2.08 5.62
C PHE A 454 -15.41 -1.84 6.19
N THR A 455 -14.38 -2.18 5.42
CA THR A 455 -12.99 -1.86 5.77
C THR A 455 -12.73 -0.35 5.70
N PHE A 456 -11.78 0.14 6.48
CA PHE A 456 -11.35 1.54 6.38
C PHE A 456 -10.84 1.89 4.97
N SER A 457 -10.13 0.98 4.30
CA SER A 457 -9.72 1.14 2.90
C SER A 457 -10.90 1.44 1.96
N THR A 458 -12.04 0.76 2.18
CA THR A 458 -13.27 0.99 1.42
C THR A 458 -13.85 2.37 1.70
N VAL A 459 -13.92 2.76 2.97
CA VAL A 459 -14.40 4.08 3.40
C VAL A 459 -13.53 5.20 2.84
N LEU A 460 -12.21 5.06 2.95
CA LEU A 460 -11.23 6.01 2.41
C LEU A 460 -11.39 6.17 0.89
N SER A 461 -11.47 5.06 0.16
CA SER A 461 -11.58 5.10 -1.30
C SER A 461 -12.89 5.70 -1.77
N ALA A 462 -14.00 5.35 -1.12
CA ALA A 462 -15.32 5.91 -1.41
C ALA A 462 -15.41 7.40 -1.06
N ALA A 463 -14.86 7.79 0.10
CA ALA A 463 -14.83 9.18 0.53
C ALA A 463 -14.01 10.04 -0.43
N TRP A 464 -12.84 9.55 -0.87
CA TRP A 464 -12.04 10.25 -1.86
C TRP A 464 -12.71 10.34 -3.22
N ALA A 465 -13.32 9.25 -3.70
CA ALA A 465 -14.11 9.26 -4.94
C ALA A 465 -15.22 10.33 -4.87
N TYR A 466 -15.93 10.43 -3.74
CA TYR A 466 -16.96 11.43 -3.52
C TYR A 466 -16.39 12.86 -3.49
N VAL A 467 -15.28 13.10 -2.79
CA VAL A 467 -14.60 14.40 -2.77
C VAL A 467 -14.16 14.81 -4.18
N LEU A 468 -13.54 13.90 -4.93
CA LEU A 468 -13.14 14.12 -6.32
C LEU A 468 -14.34 14.46 -7.21
N ALA A 469 -15.41 13.67 -7.14
CA ALA A 469 -16.62 13.90 -7.93
C ALA A 469 -17.24 15.27 -7.63
N LYS A 470 -17.32 15.64 -6.35
CA LYS A 470 -17.83 16.96 -5.93
C LYS A 470 -16.97 18.12 -6.44
N ARG A 471 -15.64 17.96 -6.42
CA ARG A 471 -14.68 19.02 -6.76
C ARG A 471 -14.44 19.17 -8.26
N SER A 472 -14.55 18.05 -9.00
CA SER A 472 -14.44 18.01 -10.47
C SER A 472 -15.78 18.19 -11.19
N GLN A 473 -16.91 18.06 -10.49
CA GLN A 473 -18.26 18.03 -11.07
C GLN A 473 -18.43 16.90 -12.11
N ILE A 474 -17.75 15.78 -11.89
CA ILE A 474 -17.83 14.56 -12.69
C ILE A 474 -18.48 13.48 -11.82
N ASP A 475 -19.53 12.84 -12.33
CA ASP A 475 -20.22 11.74 -11.65
C ASP A 475 -19.49 10.40 -11.78
N ASP A 476 -18.72 10.22 -12.86
CA ASP A 476 -17.94 9.03 -13.15
C ASP A 476 -16.44 9.25 -12.91
N VAL A 477 -15.95 8.83 -11.74
CA VAL A 477 -14.55 8.97 -11.35
C VAL A 477 -13.81 7.64 -11.34
N VAL A 478 -12.56 7.64 -11.82
CA VAL A 478 -11.66 6.49 -11.81
C VAL A 478 -10.38 6.84 -11.05
N LEU A 479 -10.04 6.02 -10.06
CA LEU A 479 -8.85 6.14 -9.23
C LEU A 479 -8.11 4.81 -9.14
N GLY A 480 -6.80 4.84 -8.90
CA GLY A 480 -6.00 3.64 -8.66
C GLY A 480 -6.06 3.22 -7.19
N ILE A 481 -6.22 1.92 -6.95
CA ILE A 481 -6.06 1.33 -5.61
C ILE A 481 -4.95 0.30 -5.62
N LEU A 482 -4.14 0.29 -4.57
CA LEU A 482 -3.10 -0.72 -4.38
C LEU A 482 -3.75 -2.08 -4.04
N ALA A 483 -3.48 -3.08 -4.87
CA ALA A 483 -3.70 -4.49 -4.57
C ALA A 483 -2.39 -5.13 -4.09
N HIS A 484 -2.46 -5.98 -3.07
CA HIS A 484 -1.26 -6.61 -2.49
C HIS A 484 -0.68 -7.75 -3.34
N GLY A 485 -1.47 -8.26 -4.30
CA GLY A 485 -1.09 -9.35 -5.22
C GLY A 485 -0.79 -10.70 -4.56
N ARG A 486 -1.18 -10.87 -3.30
CA ARG A 486 -1.00 -12.10 -2.52
C ARG A 486 -2.31 -12.82 -2.20
N ASP A 487 -3.32 -12.61 -3.04
CA ASP A 487 -4.65 -13.20 -2.87
C ASP A 487 -4.68 -14.70 -3.26
N GLN A 488 -3.66 -15.17 -3.99
CA GLN A 488 -3.51 -16.55 -4.42
C GLN A 488 -2.59 -17.34 -3.48
N PRO A 489 -2.86 -18.64 -3.24
CA PRO A 489 -2.07 -19.48 -2.33
C PRO A 489 -0.56 -19.42 -2.53
N VAL A 490 -0.12 -19.50 -3.79
CA VAL A 490 1.29 -19.48 -4.18
C VAL A 490 2.00 -18.17 -3.86
N SER A 491 1.26 -17.09 -3.63
CA SER A 491 1.79 -15.73 -3.45
C SER A 491 1.84 -15.26 -2.00
N GLU A 492 1.10 -15.91 -1.09
CA GLU A 492 0.95 -15.48 0.31
C GLU A 492 2.27 -15.33 1.07
N GLY A 493 3.17 -16.32 0.93
CA GLY A 493 4.46 -16.34 1.62
C GLY A 493 5.62 -15.73 0.84
N VAL A 494 5.36 -15.10 -0.31
CA VAL A 494 6.42 -14.69 -1.24
C VAL A 494 7.12 -13.41 -0.79
N CYS A 495 8.45 -13.50 -0.69
CA CYS A 495 9.34 -12.36 -0.54
C CYS A 495 9.66 -11.75 -1.92
N GLY A 496 8.93 -10.71 -2.29
CA GLY A 496 9.13 -9.92 -3.51
C GLY A 496 8.03 -8.89 -3.72
N PRO A 497 8.13 -8.06 -4.77
CA PRO A 497 7.19 -6.96 -5.05
C PRO A 497 5.92 -7.51 -5.72
N CYS A 498 4.96 -7.98 -4.93
CA CYS A 498 3.73 -8.57 -5.47
C CYS A 498 2.65 -7.52 -5.74
N VAL A 499 2.88 -6.27 -5.30
CA VAL A 499 1.88 -5.20 -5.41
C VAL A 499 1.52 -4.87 -6.86
N ASN A 500 0.26 -4.51 -7.07
CA ASN A 500 -0.25 -3.96 -8.34
C ASN A 500 -1.16 -2.76 -8.05
N VAL A 501 -1.34 -1.86 -9.01
CA VAL A 501 -2.34 -0.78 -8.92
C VAL A 501 -3.45 -1.06 -9.93
N VAL A 502 -4.69 -1.16 -9.43
CA VAL A 502 -5.86 -1.49 -10.25
C VAL A 502 -6.94 -0.42 -10.14
N PRO A 503 -7.81 -0.26 -11.16
CA PRO A 503 -8.82 0.79 -11.12
C PRO A 503 -9.96 0.49 -10.16
N LEU A 504 -10.35 1.52 -9.41
CA LEU A 504 -11.65 1.66 -8.78
C LEU A 504 -12.44 2.74 -9.54
N ARG A 505 -13.61 2.39 -10.04
CA ARG A 505 -14.51 3.28 -10.78
C ARG A 505 -15.75 3.52 -9.93
N VAL A 506 -16.10 4.77 -9.72
CA VAL A 506 -17.30 5.15 -8.97
C VAL A 506 -18.13 6.06 -9.86
N THR A 507 -19.30 5.57 -10.24
CA THR A 507 -20.32 6.38 -10.93
C THR A 507 -21.42 6.73 -9.94
N LEU A 508 -21.42 7.96 -9.43
CA LEU A 508 -22.42 8.44 -8.47
C LEU A 508 -23.81 8.48 -9.13
N LYS A 509 -24.83 7.96 -8.42
CA LYS A 509 -26.22 7.98 -8.88
C LYS A 509 -27.07 8.88 -7.99
N ASP A 510 -28.05 9.54 -8.60
CA ASP A 510 -29.03 10.32 -7.87
C ASP A 510 -29.79 9.45 -6.84
N GLY A 511 -29.98 9.99 -5.65
CA GLY A 511 -30.69 9.33 -4.56
C GLY A 511 -29.87 8.30 -3.77
N TRP A 512 -28.59 8.07 -4.12
CA TRP A 512 -27.72 7.23 -3.32
C TRP A 512 -27.53 7.75 -1.89
N ARG A 513 -27.48 6.83 -0.94
CA ARG A 513 -27.01 7.04 0.42
C ARG A 513 -25.53 6.70 0.53
N VAL A 514 -24.92 7.09 1.65
CA VAL A 514 -23.53 6.69 1.99
C VAL A 514 -23.35 5.18 1.88
N GLN A 515 -24.30 4.39 2.39
CA GLN A 515 -24.24 2.93 2.33
C GLN A 515 -24.19 2.39 0.90
N ASP A 516 -24.93 3.00 -0.03
CA ASP A 516 -24.98 2.55 -1.43
C ASP A 516 -23.61 2.73 -2.10
N LEU A 517 -22.97 3.88 -1.87
CA LEU A 517 -21.62 4.15 -2.38
C LEU A 517 -20.58 3.21 -1.76
N LEU A 518 -20.60 3.02 -0.43
CA LEU A 518 -19.70 2.10 0.25
C LEU A 518 -19.90 0.66 -0.24
N ALA A 519 -21.15 0.22 -0.39
CA ALA A 519 -21.49 -1.10 -0.90
C ALA A 519 -21.03 -1.30 -2.36
N ALA A 520 -21.19 -0.29 -3.22
CA ALA A 520 -20.72 -0.33 -4.60
C ALA A 520 -19.18 -0.46 -4.65
N ALA A 521 -18.46 0.39 -3.91
CA ALA A 521 -17.00 0.35 -3.86
C ALA A 521 -16.47 -0.96 -3.25
N HIS A 522 -17.13 -1.48 -2.20
CA HIS A 522 -16.80 -2.77 -1.58
C HIS A 522 -17.01 -3.93 -2.55
N THR A 523 -18.19 -4.00 -3.16
CA THR A 523 -18.57 -5.08 -4.10
C THR A 523 -17.63 -5.11 -5.29
N GLN A 524 -17.30 -3.95 -5.87
CA GLN A 524 -16.34 -3.86 -6.95
C GLN A 524 -14.96 -4.37 -6.51
N ARG A 525 -14.45 -3.91 -5.36
CA ARG A 525 -13.13 -4.33 -4.86
C ARG A 525 -13.06 -5.84 -4.69
N VAL A 526 -14.05 -6.45 -4.05
CA VAL A 526 -14.08 -7.91 -3.88
C VAL A 526 -14.17 -8.63 -5.24
N SER A 527 -15.02 -8.15 -6.15
CA SER A 527 -15.17 -8.74 -7.49
C SER A 527 -13.90 -8.65 -8.34
N SER A 528 -13.05 -7.66 -8.07
CA SER A 528 -11.79 -7.46 -8.79
C SER A 528 -10.67 -8.40 -8.35
N ILE A 529 -10.73 -8.99 -7.13
CA ILE A 529 -9.67 -9.80 -6.52
C ILE A 529 -9.08 -10.87 -7.49
N PRO A 530 -9.90 -11.67 -8.20
CA PRO A 530 -9.37 -12.70 -9.11
C PRO A 530 -8.56 -12.13 -10.30
N TYR A 531 -8.71 -10.85 -10.59
CA TYR A 531 -8.17 -10.19 -11.78
C TYR A 531 -7.14 -9.11 -11.45
N THR A 532 -6.75 -8.95 -10.18
CA THR A 532 -5.80 -7.93 -9.72
C THR A 532 -4.37 -8.15 -10.18
N GLN A 533 -4.05 -9.32 -10.75
CA GLN A 533 -2.73 -9.60 -11.31
C GLN A 533 -2.55 -9.08 -12.75
N LEU A 534 -3.62 -8.66 -13.44
CA LEU A 534 -3.47 -8.01 -14.74
C LEU A 534 -2.84 -6.62 -14.53
N GLY A 535 -1.70 -6.39 -15.17
CA GLY A 535 -0.93 -5.16 -14.98
C GLY A 535 -1.66 -3.90 -15.44
N SER A 536 -1.38 -2.78 -14.78
CA SER A 536 -2.03 -1.49 -15.02
C SER A 536 -1.86 -0.99 -16.46
N ARG A 537 -0.68 -1.18 -17.07
CA ARG A 537 -0.39 -0.81 -18.47
C ARG A 537 -1.20 -1.67 -19.44
N GLU A 538 -1.30 -2.97 -19.17
CA GLU A 538 -2.13 -3.88 -19.97
C GLU A 538 -3.63 -3.57 -19.85
N ILE A 539 -4.10 -3.21 -18.65
CA ILE A 539 -5.49 -2.76 -18.44
C ILE A 539 -5.78 -1.54 -19.33
N VAL A 540 -4.91 -0.52 -19.31
CA VAL A 540 -5.08 0.69 -20.15
C VAL A 540 -5.09 0.33 -21.63
N ARG A 541 -4.10 -0.43 -22.11
CA ARG A 541 -3.93 -0.70 -23.54
C ARG A 541 -4.97 -1.65 -24.13
N SER A 542 -5.45 -2.62 -23.36
CA SER A 542 -6.30 -3.71 -23.85
C SER A 542 -7.77 -3.61 -23.40
N CYS A 543 -8.07 -2.78 -22.40
CA CYS A 543 -9.40 -2.72 -21.78
C CYS A 543 -10.09 -1.35 -21.84
N THR A 544 -9.39 -0.28 -22.27
CA THR A 544 -9.97 1.08 -22.32
C THR A 544 -9.71 1.75 -23.67
N GLU A 545 -10.36 2.90 -23.90
CA GLU A 545 -10.03 3.82 -25.00
C GLU A 545 -9.23 5.05 -24.52
N TRP A 546 -8.55 4.92 -23.38
CA TRP A 546 -7.69 5.98 -22.88
C TRP A 546 -6.45 6.12 -23.76
N SER A 547 -5.73 7.24 -23.62
CA SER A 547 -4.42 7.39 -24.28
C SER A 547 -3.46 6.30 -23.77
N GLN A 548 -2.55 5.82 -24.63
CA GLN A 548 -1.68 4.69 -24.27
C GLN A 548 -0.66 5.02 -23.16
N ASP A 549 -0.40 6.32 -22.95
CA ASP A 549 0.42 6.88 -21.89
C ASP A 549 -0.37 7.18 -20.60
N ALA A 550 -1.68 6.90 -20.60
CA ALA A 550 -2.54 7.15 -19.45
C ALA A 550 -2.15 6.31 -18.24
N TYR A 551 -2.24 6.94 -17.07
CA TYR A 551 -2.15 6.30 -15.77
C TYR A 551 -3.14 6.97 -14.80
N PHE A 552 -3.31 6.41 -13.60
CA PHE A 552 -4.28 6.92 -12.62
C PHE A 552 -3.84 8.28 -12.05
N GLY A 553 -4.68 9.31 -12.18
CA GLY A 553 -4.40 10.63 -11.61
C GLY A 553 -4.36 10.64 -10.08
N THR A 554 -5.03 9.70 -9.41
CA THR A 554 -4.88 9.47 -7.97
C THR A 554 -4.66 8.00 -7.67
N VAL A 555 -3.74 7.71 -6.73
CA VAL A 555 -3.50 6.35 -6.21
C VAL A 555 -3.66 6.32 -4.69
N ILE A 556 -4.50 5.40 -4.20
CA ILE A 556 -4.73 5.17 -2.77
C ILE A 556 -4.01 3.91 -2.31
N ARG A 557 -3.31 4.02 -1.19
CA ARG A 557 -2.60 2.94 -0.49
C ARG A 557 -3.09 2.89 0.96
N HIS A 558 -3.39 1.70 1.45
CA HIS A 558 -3.74 1.50 2.87
C HIS A 558 -2.80 0.45 3.45
N ASN A 559 -2.03 0.87 4.45
CA ASN A 559 -1.15 0.01 5.22
C ASN A 559 -1.75 -0.18 6.62
N SER A 560 -1.94 -1.43 7.01
CA SER A 560 -2.25 -1.82 8.39
C SER A 560 -1.00 -2.43 8.99
N TYR A 561 -0.37 -1.75 9.96
CA TYR A 561 0.70 -2.34 10.75
C TYR A 561 0.03 -3.15 11.86
N SER A 562 -0.06 -4.47 11.67
CA SER A 562 -0.52 -5.37 12.71
C SER A 562 0.60 -6.21 13.33
N ASP A 563 1.88 -5.94 13.00
CA ASP A 563 3.02 -6.65 13.60
C ASP A 563 4.02 -5.67 14.26
N ASP A 564 4.30 -5.97 15.53
CA ASP A 564 5.39 -5.51 16.39
C ASP A 564 5.79 -4.02 16.25
N GLU A 565 5.06 -3.12 16.92
CA GLU A 565 5.42 -1.70 17.05
C GLU A 565 6.89 -1.49 17.46
N SER A 566 7.49 -2.47 18.15
CA SER A 566 8.90 -2.44 18.56
C SER A 566 9.88 -2.57 17.39
N GLN A 567 9.54 -3.34 16.34
CA GLN A 567 10.35 -3.44 15.13
C GLN A 567 10.11 -2.23 14.22
N ALA A 568 8.85 -1.82 14.05
CA ALA A 568 8.49 -0.66 13.23
C ALA A 568 9.18 0.64 13.71
N SER A 569 9.30 0.84 15.02
CA SER A 569 9.97 2.02 15.61
C SER A 569 11.49 2.04 15.42
N ARG A 570 12.13 0.92 15.07
CA ARG A 570 13.56 0.79 14.77
C ARG A 570 13.88 0.79 13.27
N MET A 571 12.84 0.73 12.44
CA MET A 571 12.96 0.74 10.99
C MET A 571 12.84 2.15 10.44
N HIS A 572 13.79 2.53 9.60
CA HIS A 572 13.83 3.83 8.95
C HIS A 572 13.86 3.63 7.44
N ILE A 573 13.25 4.56 6.71
CA ILE A 573 13.27 4.57 5.25
C ILE A 573 13.87 5.90 4.81
N PHE A 574 14.92 5.83 4.00
CA PHE A 574 15.55 7.01 3.42
C PHE A 574 15.48 6.93 1.89
N GLU A 575 15.10 8.04 1.27
CA GLU A 575 15.11 8.19 -0.19
C GLU A 575 16.50 8.62 -0.67
N SER A 576 16.89 8.18 -1.87
CA SER A 576 18.25 8.41 -2.42
C SER A 576 18.63 9.89 -2.57
N LEU A 577 17.67 10.79 -2.76
CA LEU A 577 17.88 12.22 -2.98
C LEU A 577 16.76 13.02 -2.30
N SER A 578 17.11 13.93 -1.40
CA SER A 578 16.18 14.78 -0.62
C SER A 578 15.49 15.89 -1.42
N SER A 579 15.20 15.66 -2.70
CA SER A 579 14.65 16.67 -3.61
C SER A 579 13.46 16.14 -4.39
N GLY A 580 12.42 15.74 -3.63
CA GLY A 580 11.06 15.45 -4.11
C GLY A 580 10.97 14.25 -5.04
N PRO A 581 9.85 13.51 -5.06
CA PRO A 581 9.65 12.56 -6.13
C PRO A 581 9.55 13.33 -7.45
N THR A 582 9.96 12.69 -8.54
CA THR A 582 9.74 13.16 -9.91
C THR A 582 8.26 13.00 -10.25
N VAL A 583 7.42 13.77 -9.56
CA VAL A 583 5.96 13.59 -9.60
C VAL A 583 5.36 13.98 -10.93
N ASP A 584 6.05 14.82 -11.71
CA ASP A 584 5.64 15.15 -13.08
C ASP A 584 5.77 13.97 -14.07
N ILE A 585 6.50 12.89 -13.75
CA ILE A 585 6.76 11.78 -14.68
C ILE A 585 5.86 10.56 -14.43
N ASP A 586 5.50 10.29 -13.17
CA ASP A 586 4.72 9.11 -12.80
C ASP A 586 3.23 9.22 -13.16
N ASN A 587 2.80 10.35 -13.73
CA ASN A 587 1.41 10.65 -14.09
C ASN A 587 0.40 10.58 -12.92
N VAL A 588 0.87 10.44 -11.67
CA VAL A 588 0.04 10.47 -10.46
C VAL A 588 0.09 11.86 -9.84
N GLU A 589 -1.06 12.50 -9.75
CA GLU A 589 -1.20 13.86 -9.23
C GLU A 589 -1.43 13.89 -7.72
N VAL A 590 -2.04 12.83 -7.18
CA VAL A 590 -2.32 12.66 -5.75
C VAL A 590 -1.99 11.25 -5.29
N HIS A 591 -1.18 11.14 -4.25
CA HIS A 591 -1.00 9.92 -3.49
C HIS A 591 -1.71 10.05 -2.15
N ILE A 592 -2.51 9.05 -1.80
CA ILE A 592 -3.15 8.96 -0.49
C ILE A 592 -2.63 7.72 0.20
N THR A 593 -2.00 7.90 1.35
CA THR A 593 -1.50 6.80 2.18
C THR A 593 -2.20 6.84 3.52
N ALA A 594 -2.88 5.77 3.89
CA ALA A 594 -3.42 5.59 5.23
C ALA A 594 -2.56 4.61 6.01
N ILE A 595 -2.17 5.00 7.23
CA ILE A 595 -1.39 4.20 8.17
C ILE A 595 -2.22 4.05 9.45
N SER A 596 -2.58 2.81 9.78
CA SER A 596 -3.35 2.49 10.99
C SER A 596 -2.42 2.19 12.18
N SER A 597 -2.68 2.81 13.33
CA SER A 597 -2.15 2.46 14.66
C SER A 597 -3.28 2.07 15.60
N ASP A 598 -2.98 1.62 16.83
CA ASP A 598 -3.97 1.17 17.82
C ASP A 598 -5.06 2.23 18.16
N ASP A 599 -4.71 3.53 18.13
CA ASP A 599 -5.56 4.63 18.62
C ASP A 599 -6.02 5.61 17.53
N LYS A 600 -5.33 5.63 16.39
CA LYS A 600 -5.59 6.56 15.28
C LYS A 600 -5.26 5.95 13.92
N ILE A 601 -5.71 6.64 12.89
CA ILE A 601 -5.35 6.40 11.51
C ILE A 601 -4.83 7.73 10.96
N ASP A 602 -3.57 7.74 10.54
CA ASP A 602 -2.96 8.89 9.88
C ASP A 602 -3.20 8.75 8.38
N VAL A 603 -3.93 9.71 7.81
CA VAL A 603 -4.18 9.81 6.36
C VAL A 603 -3.30 10.91 5.80
N GLU A 604 -2.25 10.52 5.09
CA GLU A 604 -1.37 11.43 4.36
C GLU A 604 -1.87 11.62 2.93
N VAL A 605 -2.04 12.87 2.52
CA VAL A 605 -2.41 13.24 1.14
C VAL A 605 -1.27 14.07 0.56
N SER A 606 -0.56 13.49 -0.40
CA SER A 606 0.58 14.11 -1.08
C SER A 606 0.19 14.52 -2.49
N PHE A 607 0.36 15.80 -2.79
CA PHE A 607 0.07 16.38 -4.10
C PHE A 607 1.36 16.65 -4.85
N ALA A 608 1.39 16.20 -6.09
CA ALA A 608 2.45 16.49 -7.04
C ALA A 608 2.70 17.99 -7.15
N ALA A 609 3.97 18.39 -7.20
CA ALA A 609 4.36 19.78 -7.34
C ALA A 609 3.66 20.48 -8.52
N ASN A 610 3.07 21.65 -8.27
CA ASN A 610 2.34 22.47 -9.26
C ASN A 610 1.02 21.87 -9.80
N VAL A 611 0.49 20.78 -9.22
CA VAL A 611 -0.86 20.30 -9.59
C VAL A 611 -1.94 21.18 -8.95
N VAL A 612 -1.86 21.42 -7.64
CA VAL A 612 -2.79 22.30 -6.92
C VAL A 612 -2.05 23.33 -6.06
N PRO A 613 -2.62 24.54 -5.87
CA PRO A 613 -2.16 25.47 -4.86
C PRO A 613 -2.21 24.89 -3.43
N ALA A 614 -1.33 25.36 -2.54
CA ALA A 614 -1.23 24.83 -1.17
C ALA A 614 -2.53 24.96 -0.37
N ASP A 615 -3.26 26.06 -0.51
CA ASP A 615 -4.56 26.28 0.12
C ASP A 615 -5.61 25.26 -0.38
N VAL A 616 -5.59 24.94 -1.67
CA VAL A 616 -6.47 23.91 -2.25
C VAL A 616 -6.10 22.52 -1.76
N ALA A 617 -4.81 22.18 -1.68
CA ALA A 617 -4.34 20.90 -1.11
C ALA A 617 -4.83 20.69 0.33
N HIS A 618 -4.69 21.71 1.19
CA HIS A 618 -5.16 21.65 2.57
C HIS A 618 -6.68 21.51 2.65
N GLN A 619 -7.42 22.17 1.75
CA GLN A 619 -8.87 22.06 1.69
C GLN A 619 -9.32 20.66 1.24
N LEU A 620 -8.69 20.08 0.22
CA LEU A 620 -9.00 18.72 -0.25
C LEU A 620 -8.72 17.67 0.83
N ALA A 621 -7.61 17.80 1.55
CA ALA A 621 -7.31 16.93 2.69
C ALA A 621 -8.31 17.09 3.85
N ALA A 622 -8.78 18.32 4.11
CA ALA A 622 -9.84 18.56 5.10
C ALA A 622 -11.18 17.96 4.66
N ASP A 623 -11.59 18.17 3.40
CA ASP A 623 -12.82 17.59 2.85
C ASP A 623 -12.82 16.05 2.93
N LEU A 624 -11.66 15.43 2.66
CA LEU A 624 -11.50 13.98 2.79
C LEU A 624 -11.71 13.52 4.23
N GLN A 625 -11.06 14.18 5.20
CA GLN A 625 -11.24 13.88 6.61
C GLN A 625 -12.71 14.02 7.04
N ASP A 626 -13.35 15.14 6.68
CA ASP A 626 -14.75 15.41 7.02
C ASP A 626 -15.69 14.38 6.39
N THR A 627 -15.42 13.98 5.14
CA THR A 627 -16.22 12.96 4.42
C THR A 627 -16.06 11.59 5.06
N ILE A 628 -14.85 11.19 5.47
CA ILE A 628 -14.61 9.92 6.19
C ILE A 628 -15.41 9.88 7.49
N LEU A 629 -15.36 10.97 8.27
CA LEU A 629 -16.11 11.10 9.52
C LEU A 629 -17.62 11.11 9.28
N GLN A 630 -18.10 11.79 8.24
CA GLN A 630 -19.51 11.78 7.86
C GLN A 630 -19.97 10.36 7.51
N PHE A 631 -19.22 9.66 6.66
CA PHE A 631 -19.56 8.32 6.21
C PHE A 631 -19.61 7.33 7.37
N SER A 632 -18.68 7.49 8.32
CA SER A 632 -18.61 6.66 9.52
C SER A 632 -19.74 6.94 10.51
N ASN A 633 -20.29 8.16 10.54
CA ASN A 633 -21.33 8.53 11.51
C ASN A 633 -22.76 8.21 11.05
N SER A 634 -23.04 8.21 9.74
CA SER A 634 -24.39 7.97 9.22
C SER A 634 -24.38 7.32 7.84
N LEU A 635 -24.59 5.99 7.82
CA LEU A 635 -24.68 5.19 6.59
C LEU A 635 -25.95 5.51 5.77
N ASP A 636 -27.03 5.93 6.44
CA ASP A 636 -28.30 6.28 5.81
C ASP A 636 -28.35 7.72 5.29
N ALA A 637 -27.32 8.53 5.54
CA ALA A 637 -27.28 9.90 5.07
C ALA A 637 -27.36 9.94 3.53
N PRO A 638 -28.24 10.77 2.95
CA PRO A 638 -28.29 10.93 1.50
C PRO A 638 -27.00 11.61 1.01
N LEU A 639 -26.46 11.11 -0.09
CA LEU A 639 -25.44 11.82 -0.84
C LEU A 639 -26.10 12.98 -1.58
N GLN A 640 -25.38 14.11 -1.66
CA GLN A 640 -25.89 15.28 -2.35
C GLN A 640 -25.88 14.99 -3.86
N SER A 641 -26.97 15.33 -4.57
CA SER A 641 -26.94 15.31 -6.04
C SER A 641 -25.91 16.33 -6.51
N LEU A 642 -25.13 15.99 -7.54
CA LEU A 642 -24.13 16.90 -8.10
C LEU A 642 -24.74 18.21 -8.57
N GLN A 643 -26.01 18.20 -9.01
CA GLN A 643 -26.76 19.38 -9.44
C GLN A 643 -27.15 20.32 -8.28
N GLU A 644 -27.27 19.79 -7.07
CA GLU A 644 -27.67 20.53 -5.86
C GLU A 644 -26.47 21.05 -5.07
N LEU A 645 -25.26 20.65 -5.45
CA LEU A 645 -24.04 21.22 -4.90
C LEU A 645 -23.97 22.65 -5.38
N PRO A 646 -24.03 23.67 -4.49
CA PRO A 646 -23.80 25.04 -4.91
C PRO A 646 -22.48 25.04 -5.65
N SER A 647 -22.43 25.70 -6.81
CA SER A 647 -21.25 25.91 -7.65
C SER A 647 -20.02 26.17 -6.79
N LEU A 648 -19.36 25.12 -6.32
CA LEU A 648 -18.09 25.16 -5.62
C LEU A 648 -17.17 25.55 -6.73
N LYS A 649 -16.90 26.87 -6.83
CA LYS A 649 -16.10 27.50 -7.88
C LYS A 649 -15.04 26.49 -8.31
N CYS A 650 -15.20 25.98 -9.53
CA CYS A 650 -14.36 24.93 -10.09
C CYS A 650 -12.89 25.34 -9.91
N SER A 651 -12.21 24.75 -8.92
CA SER A 651 -10.78 24.96 -8.67
C SER A 651 -9.92 23.99 -9.48
N LEU A 652 -10.57 23.05 -10.16
CA LEU A 652 -10.01 21.97 -10.95
C LEU A 652 -10.80 21.94 -12.27
N PRO A 653 -10.15 21.89 -13.43
CA PRO A 653 -8.72 21.67 -13.59
C PRO A 653 -7.88 22.92 -13.32
N VAL A 654 -6.69 22.73 -12.73
CA VAL A 654 -5.73 23.81 -12.53
C VAL A 654 -5.05 24.10 -13.88
N ARG A 655 -5.08 25.38 -14.28
CA ARG A 655 -4.62 25.99 -15.54
C ARG A 655 -3.71 25.12 -16.45
N PRO A 656 -3.98 25.06 -17.77
CA PRO A 656 -3.04 24.47 -18.72
C PRO A 656 -1.68 25.20 -18.67
N LYS A 657 -0.58 24.43 -18.61
CA LYS A 657 0.79 24.99 -18.72
C LYS A 657 1.05 25.47 -20.17
N PRO A 658 1.77 26.58 -20.37
CA PRO A 658 2.13 27.03 -21.71
C PRO A 658 3.15 26.09 -22.38
N VAL A 659 2.90 25.73 -23.64
CA VAL A 659 3.84 24.96 -24.46
C VAL A 659 5.00 25.86 -24.89
N HIS A 660 6.22 25.54 -24.46
CA HIS A 660 7.43 26.23 -24.91
C HIS A 660 7.86 25.71 -26.28
N VAL A 661 7.42 26.38 -27.34
CA VAL A 661 7.99 26.22 -28.69
C VAL A 661 9.09 27.25 -28.85
N ASN A 662 10.37 26.86 -28.70
CA ASN A 662 11.49 27.70 -29.15
C ASN A 662 12.72 26.86 -29.54
N GLY A 663 13.35 27.24 -30.66
CA GLY A 663 14.73 26.83 -31.02
C GLY A 663 14.91 25.73 -32.07
N ILE A 664 13.98 25.52 -33.01
CA ILE A 664 14.07 24.44 -34.03
C ILE A 664 15.40 24.49 -34.79
N ALA A 665 15.80 25.65 -35.32
CA ALA A 665 17.02 25.77 -36.13
C ALA A 665 18.32 25.40 -35.36
N ALA A 666 18.41 25.73 -34.07
CA ALA A 666 19.57 25.37 -33.25
C ALA A 666 19.59 23.86 -32.92
N LYS A 667 18.41 23.27 -32.68
CA LYS A 667 18.26 21.82 -32.46
C LYS A 667 18.62 21.03 -33.72
N THR A 668 18.21 21.49 -34.91
CA THR A 668 18.58 20.86 -36.20
C THR A 668 20.09 20.80 -36.39
N GLN A 669 20.81 21.91 -36.15
CA GLN A 669 22.27 21.92 -36.26
C GLN A 669 22.97 20.95 -35.29
N LEU A 670 22.46 20.81 -34.07
CA LEU A 670 23.01 19.86 -33.09
C LEU A 670 22.70 18.40 -33.48
N ALA A 671 21.47 18.14 -33.97
CA ALA A 671 21.06 16.83 -34.42
C ALA A 671 21.87 16.35 -35.64
N GLU A 672 22.12 17.24 -36.62
CA GLU A 672 22.96 16.95 -37.79
C GLU A 672 24.43 16.64 -37.42
N ARG A 673 24.90 17.16 -36.27
CA ARG A 673 26.23 16.89 -35.74
C ARG A 673 26.30 15.65 -34.84
N CYS A 674 25.16 14.99 -34.58
CA CYS A 674 25.13 13.79 -33.75
C CYS A 674 25.93 12.66 -34.43
N PRO A 675 26.90 12.02 -33.75
CA PRO A 675 27.65 10.91 -34.30
C PRO A 675 26.75 9.80 -34.86
N PRO A 676 27.10 9.18 -36.01
CA PRO A 676 26.29 8.12 -36.62
C PRO A 676 25.99 6.94 -35.68
N ALA A 677 26.94 6.58 -34.81
CA ALA A 677 26.76 5.52 -33.81
C ALA A 677 25.70 5.87 -32.75
N LYS A 678 25.68 7.12 -32.25
CA LYS A 678 24.64 7.60 -31.33
C LYS A 678 23.26 7.65 -31.99
N THR A 679 23.24 8.10 -33.25
CA THR A 679 22.00 8.15 -34.06
C THR A 679 21.43 6.75 -34.27
N GLU A 680 22.27 5.77 -34.59
CA GLU A 680 21.83 4.38 -34.77
C GLU A 680 21.39 3.75 -33.44
N ALA A 681 22.10 3.99 -32.33
CA ALA A 681 21.68 3.54 -31.02
C ALA A 681 20.28 4.06 -30.63
N LEU A 682 20.04 5.37 -30.83
CA LEU A 682 18.73 5.96 -30.57
C LEU A 682 17.65 5.41 -31.51
N ARG A 683 17.97 5.21 -32.80
CA ARG A 683 17.05 4.64 -33.79
C ARG A 683 16.60 3.24 -33.39
N MET A 684 17.55 2.40 -33.00
CA MET A 684 17.28 1.05 -32.54
C MET A 684 16.44 1.07 -31.25
N ALA A 685 16.71 2.00 -30.33
CA ALA A 685 15.91 2.16 -29.11
C ALA A 685 14.45 2.55 -29.41
N TRP A 686 14.20 3.53 -30.29
CA TRP A 686 12.85 3.92 -30.72
C TRP A 686 12.09 2.75 -31.36
N LYS A 687 12.73 2.05 -32.30
CA LYS A 687 12.12 0.89 -32.97
C LYS A 687 11.86 -0.28 -32.03
N SER A 688 12.72 -0.47 -31.03
CA SER A 688 12.55 -1.53 -30.04
C SER A 688 11.30 -1.29 -29.18
N VAL A 689 10.99 -0.03 -28.86
CA VAL A 689 9.85 0.33 -28.00
C VAL A 689 8.56 0.53 -28.78
N LEU A 690 8.60 1.22 -29.93
CA LEU A 690 7.41 1.60 -30.69
C LEU A 690 7.12 0.66 -31.88
N GLY A 691 8.04 -0.26 -32.17
CA GLY A 691 7.97 -1.17 -33.30
C GLY A 691 8.66 -0.64 -34.57
N ASP A 692 8.97 -1.56 -35.49
CA ASP A 692 9.72 -1.28 -36.72
C ASP A 692 9.00 -0.36 -37.72
N GLY A 693 7.67 -0.21 -37.57
CA GLY A 693 6.82 0.58 -38.45
C GLY A 693 6.85 2.09 -38.20
N VAL A 694 7.55 2.56 -37.16
CA VAL A 694 7.67 4.00 -36.88
C VAL A 694 8.60 4.68 -37.88
N GLU A 695 8.09 5.71 -38.55
CA GLU A 695 8.87 6.61 -39.40
C GLU A 695 9.55 7.70 -38.57
N LEU A 696 10.88 7.73 -38.60
CA LEU A 696 11.72 8.66 -37.83
C LEU A 696 12.27 9.75 -38.75
N ASP A 697 11.53 10.84 -38.84
CA ASP A 697 11.88 12.02 -39.63
C ASP A 697 12.30 13.19 -38.72
N LEU A 698 13.31 13.95 -39.13
CA LEU A 698 13.76 15.17 -38.45
C LEU A 698 12.72 16.29 -38.51
N GLU A 699 11.84 16.27 -39.52
CA GLU A 699 10.77 17.26 -39.68
C GLU A 699 9.46 16.90 -38.96
N SER A 700 9.34 15.66 -38.48
CA SER A 700 8.12 15.20 -37.81
C SER A 700 7.91 15.92 -36.47
N PRO A 701 6.73 16.53 -36.24
CA PRO A 701 6.41 17.11 -34.94
C PRO A 701 5.95 16.06 -33.92
N ALA A 702 5.72 14.82 -34.33
CA ALA A 702 5.20 13.76 -33.46
C ALA A 702 6.16 13.48 -32.31
N THR A 703 5.61 13.44 -31.10
CA THR A 703 6.35 13.03 -29.92
C THR A 703 6.41 11.50 -29.83
N PHE A 704 7.34 11.01 -29.02
CA PHE A 704 7.43 9.62 -28.61
C PHE A 704 6.09 9.11 -28.03
N PHE A 705 5.37 9.95 -27.29
CA PHE A 705 4.09 9.62 -26.66
C PHE A 705 2.93 9.61 -27.66
N ASP A 706 2.91 10.53 -28.64
CA ASP A 706 1.92 10.51 -29.74
C ASP A 706 1.99 9.21 -30.56
N LEU A 707 3.16 8.56 -30.56
CA LEU A 707 3.43 7.32 -31.29
C LEU A 707 3.22 6.05 -30.44
N GLY A 708 2.62 6.16 -29.26
CA GLY A 708 2.30 5.02 -28.37
C GLY A 708 3.36 4.75 -27.29
N GLY A 709 4.33 5.65 -27.13
CA GLY A 709 5.25 5.65 -26.00
C GLY A 709 4.55 5.98 -24.68
N ASP A 710 5.09 5.47 -23.58
CA ASP A 710 4.63 5.73 -22.21
C ASP A 710 5.84 5.81 -21.26
N LEU A 711 5.60 5.96 -19.95
CA LEU A 711 6.66 6.01 -18.93
C LEU A 711 7.59 4.79 -18.99
N ILE A 712 7.01 3.59 -19.07
CA ILE A 712 7.78 2.34 -19.15
C ILE A 712 8.62 2.34 -20.43
N GLY A 713 8.02 2.70 -21.57
CA GLY A 713 8.69 2.81 -22.85
C GLY A 713 9.83 3.84 -22.84
N ALA A 714 9.66 4.98 -22.16
CA ALA A 714 10.69 5.98 -21.99
C ALA A 714 11.89 5.43 -21.18
N GLY A 715 11.60 4.70 -20.10
CA GLY A 715 12.64 4.00 -19.32
C GLY A 715 13.37 2.93 -20.13
N VAL A 716 12.65 2.14 -20.92
CA VAL A 716 13.23 1.11 -21.82
C VAL A 716 14.09 1.76 -22.92
N LEU A 717 13.64 2.88 -23.50
CA LEU A 717 14.39 3.63 -24.50
C LEU A 717 15.71 4.15 -23.92
N ALA A 718 15.64 4.82 -22.75
CA ALA A 718 16.82 5.31 -22.05
C ALA A 718 17.79 4.16 -21.70
N ALA A 719 17.26 3.02 -21.26
CA ALA A 719 18.03 1.82 -20.96
C ALA A 719 18.78 1.26 -22.18
N HIS A 720 18.15 1.20 -23.34
CA HIS A 720 18.80 0.77 -24.59
C HIS A 720 19.91 1.72 -25.01
N VAL A 721 19.70 3.04 -24.88
CA VAL A 721 20.74 4.04 -25.19
C VAL A 721 21.91 3.92 -24.22
N ALA A 722 21.64 3.75 -22.92
CA ALA A 722 22.65 3.50 -21.89
C ALA A 722 23.45 2.21 -22.15
N SER A 723 22.81 1.16 -22.66
CA SER A 723 23.48 -0.10 -23.00
C SER A 723 24.57 0.05 -24.08
N GLN A 724 24.49 1.10 -24.89
CA GLN A 724 25.46 1.40 -25.95
C GLN A 724 26.56 2.36 -25.46
N GLY A 725 26.60 2.66 -24.15
CA GLY A 725 27.57 3.55 -23.53
C GLY A 725 27.23 5.04 -23.68
N TYR A 726 25.97 5.38 -23.93
CA TYR A 726 25.53 6.78 -24.08
C TYR A 726 24.58 7.19 -22.96
N SER A 727 24.80 8.38 -22.39
CA SER A 727 23.96 8.89 -21.31
C SER A 727 22.62 9.40 -21.86
N MET A 728 21.53 8.79 -21.40
CA MET A 728 20.14 9.24 -21.56
C MET A 728 19.33 8.75 -20.35
N THR A 729 18.50 9.61 -19.78
CA THR A 729 17.63 9.27 -18.65
C THR A 729 16.16 9.22 -19.08
N THR A 730 15.29 8.68 -18.22
CA THR A 730 13.84 8.74 -18.42
C THR A 730 13.37 10.20 -18.56
N GLU A 731 13.88 11.11 -17.71
CA GLU A 731 13.59 12.55 -17.78
C GLU A 731 13.95 13.17 -19.13
N ASP A 732 15.09 12.78 -19.71
CA ASP A 732 15.52 13.29 -21.02
C ASP A 732 14.49 12.99 -22.11
N VAL A 733 13.87 11.80 -22.07
CA VAL A 733 12.84 11.40 -23.04
C VAL A 733 11.60 12.27 -22.91
N PHE A 734 11.19 12.62 -21.68
CA PHE A 734 10.08 13.56 -21.44
C PHE A 734 10.47 14.97 -21.91
N GLN A 735 11.56 15.54 -21.40
CA GLN A 735 11.98 16.93 -21.73
C GLN A 735 12.30 17.13 -23.22
N HIS A 736 12.70 16.07 -23.91
CA HIS A 736 12.99 16.04 -25.34
C HIS A 736 12.14 14.98 -26.03
N PRO A 737 10.83 15.20 -26.21
CA PRO A 737 9.92 14.13 -26.58
C PRO A 737 9.92 13.80 -28.08
N THR A 738 10.60 14.59 -28.93
CA THR A 738 10.68 14.37 -30.38
C THR A 738 12.00 13.72 -30.78
N TRP A 739 12.00 12.97 -31.88
CA TRP A 739 13.21 12.40 -32.49
C TRP A 739 14.33 13.44 -32.67
N LEU A 740 13.98 14.60 -33.25
CA LEU A 740 14.91 15.73 -33.43
C LEU A 740 15.51 16.21 -32.11
N SER A 741 14.68 16.40 -31.07
CA SER A 741 15.16 16.91 -29.79
C SER A 741 16.10 15.95 -29.06
N GLN A 742 15.88 14.63 -29.19
CA GLN A 742 16.75 13.62 -28.57
C GLN A 742 18.08 13.49 -29.30
N LEU A 743 18.08 13.58 -30.63
CA LEU A 743 19.33 13.65 -31.41
C LEU A 743 20.14 14.90 -31.06
N ALA A 744 19.47 16.05 -30.93
CA ALA A 744 20.13 17.30 -30.52
C ALA A 744 20.76 17.16 -29.12
N LEU A 745 20.06 16.52 -28.18
CA LEU A 745 20.58 16.22 -26.84
C LEU A 745 21.84 15.34 -26.90
N LEU A 746 21.77 14.21 -27.62
CA LEU A 746 22.89 13.28 -27.76
C LEU A 746 24.09 13.88 -28.50
N GLY A 747 23.84 14.76 -29.48
CA GLY A 747 24.86 15.50 -30.21
C GLY A 747 25.53 16.60 -29.37
N GLY A 748 24.83 17.15 -28.37
CA GLY A 748 25.36 18.13 -27.43
C GLY A 748 26.18 17.55 -26.27
N ARG A 749 25.97 16.27 -25.92
CA ARG A 749 26.73 15.58 -24.85
C ARG A 749 28.07 15.06 -25.38
N ALA A 750 29.16 15.43 -24.70
CA ALA A 750 30.47 14.78 -24.89
C ALA A 750 30.40 13.31 -24.44
N HIS A 751 31.37 12.50 -24.88
CA HIS A 751 31.42 11.06 -24.62
C HIS A 751 31.36 10.69 -23.14
#